data_AF-A0A946FEB7-F1
#
_entry.id   AF-A0A946FEB7-F1
#
_cell.length_a   1.000
_cell.length_b   1.000
_cell.length_c   1.000
_cell.angle_alpha   90.00
_cell.angle_beta   90.00
_cell.angle_gamma   90.00
#
_symmetry.space_group_name_H-M   'P 1'
#
loop_
_entity.id
_entity.type
_entity.pdbx_description
1 polymer ?
#
loop_
_entity_poly.entity_id
_entity_poly.type
_entity_poly.pdbx_seq_one_letter_code
_entity_poly.pdbx_strand_id
1 'polypeptide(L)'
;MIITQRFVFIHMHKTGGQTLNDIITSSVANSRVVGYHYPRSHIPPASTDLPVIGIVRNPWDWYVSWYAFNRQATIRNELFNIVSAEGRANFKTTITNLVQLGSNRQASQEHRESLIGILPDSLDDNRGVGLTKKCIRQLSDSETGYYSWLFDRMCGIENDAKTLVGRFENLQDDFLRIMKNLSVAEVDAMEAEFSSRDRKNTSRHSHYSHYYDDELKSLVGDREKAITERFVYAFDSVKPADTSYEFPLDTGGSVEQGFRKLIGREKNYLQLKESIDIDKLKTRVDQFPNAKWHESERERLFDVHRDTQALLLVHFEDFKYEKPDYRELYTELQDELQPVIDYITDYYQDNGFVLRVLLAKLRAGGKIPHHTDAGFSLLNCHRVHIPIVTNDGVVFFVGGEEKNMQVGELWEINNGLDHAVENRGYEDRIHLIIDWMPNHAGKSESSVLAPDQTGEGASRQADPATLNAMVAQGYQLHQAGQLGKAESQYRQVLHQDSRHIVANNLLGLLCLDTKRFEEAVTFIKIALAEKPDDAQAHANLGLALKDQQKPDEAALQFHASLKLDPNNPRVYNNLGSVYIKLRRIEDAIRCFGQALVIQPSFAEVHYNLGTALLQLRHYEEAATSLRKCLTLKPDMADAEVKLQQALKGQRN
;
A
#
# COMPACT_ATOMS: atom_id res chain seq x y z
N MET A 1 -3.41 26.02 -3.34
CA MET A 1 -2.67 27.22 -3.73
C MET A 1 -1.58 27.47 -2.72
N ILE A 2 -0.34 27.53 -3.18
CA ILE A 2 0.84 27.82 -2.37
C ILE A 2 1.50 29.06 -2.94
N ILE A 3 1.81 30.04 -2.10
CA ILE A 3 2.52 31.25 -2.50
C ILE A 3 3.93 31.16 -1.95
N THR A 4 4.92 31.38 -2.82
CA THR A 4 6.32 31.53 -2.45
C THR A 4 6.76 32.97 -2.72
N GLN A 5 8.02 33.30 -2.44
CA GLN A 5 8.57 34.61 -2.81
C GLN A 5 8.77 34.78 -4.32
N ARG A 6 8.72 33.68 -5.10
CA ARG A 6 9.07 33.67 -6.52
C ARG A 6 7.95 33.24 -7.45
N PHE A 7 6.97 32.47 -6.96
CA PHE A 7 5.87 31.96 -7.77
C PHE A 7 4.64 31.63 -6.92
N VAL A 8 3.50 31.52 -7.58
CA VAL A 8 2.27 30.96 -7.02
C VAL A 8 2.02 29.60 -7.65
N PHE A 9 1.91 28.55 -6.84
CA PHE A 9 1.56 27.21 -7.31
C PHE A 9 0.07 26.93 -7.13
N ILE A 10 -0.62 26.64 -8.22
CA ILE A 10 -2.03 26.25 -8.26
C ILE A 10 -2.14 24.79 -8.66
N HIS A 11 -2.65 23.97 -7.73
CA HIS A 11 -2.83 22.53 -7.89
C HIS A 11 -4.30 22.20 -8.15
N MET A 12 -4.54 21.36 -9.16
CA MET A 12 -5.80 20.67 -9.39
C MET A 12 -5.73 19.25 -8.81
N HIS A 13 -6.78 18.80 -8.11
CA HIS A 13 -6.81 17.48 -7.47
C HIS A 13 -6.26 16.32 -8.33
N LYS A 14 -5.50 15.41 -7.69
CA LYS A 14 -5.02 14.13 -8.27
C LYS A 14 -4.07 14.26 -9.46
N THR A 15 -3.43 15.41 -9.62
CA THR A 15 -2.26 15.57 -10.52
C THR A 15 -0.92 15.30 -9.81
N GLY A 16 -0.91 14.45 -8.76
CA GLY A 16 0.27 14.22 -7.91
C GLY A 16 0.55 15.31 -6.87
N GLY A 17 -0.37 16.27 -6.69
CA GLY A 17 -0.04 17.51 -6.00
C GLY A 17 0.03 17.48 -4.49
N GLN A 18 -0.36 16.42 -3.77
CA GLN A 18 -0.06 16.37 -2.33
C GLN A 18 1.46 16.23 -2.11
N THR A 19 2.11 15.37 -2.89
CA THR A 19 3.57 15.23 -2.87
C THR A 19 4.26 16.52 -3.26
N LEU A 20 3.77 17.20 -4.31
CA LEU A 20 4.34 18.49 -4.72
C LEU A 20 4.08 19.59 -3.69
N ASN A 21 2.89 19.63 -3.09
CA ASN A 21 2.58 20.59 -2.03
C ASN A 21 3.55 20.41 -0.88
N ASP A 22 3.71 19.16 -0.41
CA ASP A 22 4.61 18.86 0.69
C ASP A 22 6.03 19.33 0.34
N ILE A 23 6.56 18.94 -0.83
CA ILE A 23 7.91 19.30 -1.30
C ILE A 23 8.11 20.82 -1.39
N ILE A 24 7.14 21.55 -1.95
CA ILE A 24 7.21 23.01 -2.01
C ILE A 24 7.24 23.59 -0.59
N THR A 25 6.40 23.09 0.31
CA THR A 25 6.31 23.63 1.68
C THR A 25 7.52 23.31 2.56
N SER A 26 8.20 22.19 2.33
CA SER A 26 9.40 21.79 3.06
C SER A 26 10.68 22.37 2.45
N SER A 27 10.75 22.48 1.13
CA SER A 27 11.97 22.91 0.43
C SER A 27 12.04 24.43 0.21
N VAL A 28 10.91 25.14 0.05
CA VAL A 28 10.91 26.58 -0.25
C VAL A 28 10.63 27.40 1.01
N ALA A 29 11.63 28.19 1.43
CA ALA A 29 11.50 29.08 2.57
C ALA A 29 10.40 30.13 2.35
N ASN A 30 9.69 30.47 3.43
CA ASN A 30 8.57 31.44 3.42
C ASN A 30 7.43 31.08 2.45
N SER A 31 7.31 29.81 2.06
CA SER A 31 6.13 29.33 1.35
C SER A 31 4.90 29.33 2.28
N ARG A 32 3.73 29.66 1.73
CA ARG A 32 2.47 29.76 2.47
C ARG A 32 1.35 29.08 1.72
N VAL A 33 0.70 28.11 2.37
CA VAL A 33 -0.56 27.52 1.87
C VAL A 33 -1.70 28.52 2.10
N VAL A 34 -2.36 28.93 1.03
CA VAL A 34 -3.44 29.94 1.08
C VAL A 34 -4.82 29.30 1.16
N GLY A 35 -5.02 28.21 0.42
CA GLY A 35 -6.31 27.55 0.33
C GLY A 35 -6.24 26.32 -0.56
N TYR A 36 -7.14 25.38 -0.32
CA TYR A 36 -7.25 24.15 -1.09
C TYR A 36 -8.16 24.38 -2.30
N HIS A 37 -7.65 24.13 -3.51
CA HIS A 37 -8.36 24.32 -4.79
C HIS A 37 -8.91 25.75 -4.99
N TYR A 38 -8.17 26.75 -4.49
CA TYR A 38 -8.49 28.14 -4.75
C TYR A 38 -8.14 28.51 -6.20
N PRO A 39 -9.04 29.20 -6.91
CA PRO A 39 -8.79 29.63 -8.28
C PRO A 39 -7.80 30.80 -8.32
N ARG A 40 -7.20 31.04 -9.49
CA ARG A 40 -6.32 32.18 -9.74
C ARG A 40 -6.91 33.52 -9.30
N SER A 41 -8.21 33.73 -9.46
CA SER A 41 -8.88 34.98 -9.05
C SER A 41 -8.83 35.27 -7.54
N HIS A 42 -8.41 34.29 -6.73
CA HIS A 42 -8.25 34.42 -5.27
C HIS A 42 -6.78 34.56 -4.84
N ILE A 43 -5.86 34.79 -5.79
CA ILE A 43 -4.49 35.19 -5.47
C ILE A 43 -4.54 36.53 -4.71
N PRO A 44 -3.92 36.65 -3.53
CA PRO A 44 -3.85 37.89 -2.78
C PRO A 44 -3.23 39.01 -3.62
N PRO A 45 -3.72 40.27 -3.51
CA PRO A 45 -3.19 41.39 -4.28
C PRO A 45 -1.66 41.59 -4.18
N ALA A 46 -1.07 41.26 -3.03
CA ALA A 46 0.38 41.35 -2.83
C ALA A 46 1.21 40.30 -3.62
N SER A 47 0.56 39.35 -4.29
CA SER A 47 1.21 38.23 -4.98
C SER A 47 0.78 38.09 -6.44
N THR A 48 -0.02 39.03 -6.96
CA THR A 48 -0.53 39.01 -8.35
C THR A 48 0.58 39.22 -9.39
N ASP A 49 1.73 39.75 -8.99
CA ASP A 49 2.87 39.96 -9.89
C ASP A 49 3.77 38.73 -10.06
N LEU A 50 3.60 37.72 -9.22
CA LEU A 50 4.39 36.49 -9.30
C LEU A 50 3.91 35.60 -10.46
N PRO A 51 4.81 34.84 -11.10
CA PRO A 51 4.44 33.81 -12.05
C PRO A 51 3.57 32.74 -11.39
N VAL A 52 2.53 32.31 -12.08
CA VAL A 52 1.57 31.28 -11.63
C VAL A 52 1.93 29.97 -12.30
N ILE A 53 2.21 28.93 -11.52
CA ILE A 53 2.51 27.58 -11.99
C ILE A 53 1.26 26.72 -11.84
N GLY A 54 0.73 26.25 -12.97
CA GLY A 54 -0.38 25.31 -13.04
C GLY A 54 0.07 23.96 -13.60
N ILE A 55 -0.74 22.92 -13.38
CA ILE A 55 -0.52 21.58 -13.93
C ILE A 55 -1.74 21.18 -14.74
N VAL A 56 -1.49 20.68 -15.96
CA VAL A 56 -2.51 20.04 -16.79
C VAL A 56 -2.18 18.55 -16.97
N ARG A 57 -3.22 17.73 -17.01
CA ARG A 57 -3.14 16.31 -17.35
C ARG A 57 -4.05 16.03 -18.53
N ASN A 58 -3.86 14.87 -19.15
CA ASN A 58 -4.83 14.36 -20.10
C ASN A 58 -6.21 14.32 -19.40
N PRO A 59 -7.24 15.01 -19.92
CA PRO A 59 -8.58 14.99 -19.34
C PRO A 59 -9.10 13.57 -19.10
N TRP A 60 -8.72 12.63 -19.98
CA TRP A 60 -9.03 11.23 -19.86
C TRP A 60 -8.52 10.59 -18.57
N ASP A 61 -7.20 10.61 -18.40
CA ASP A 61 -6.54 10.08 -17.21
C ASP A 61 -7.08 10.73 -15.95
N TRP A 62 -7.44 12.01 -16.04
CA TRP A 62 -8.05 12.74 -14.94
C TRP A 62 -9.44 12.18 -14.59
N TYR A 63 -10.33 11.97 -15.57
CA TYR A 63 -11.66 11.41 -15.32
C TYR A 63 -11.60 9.99 -14.74
N VAL A 64 -10.71 9.13 -15.25
CA VAL A 64 -10.50 7.78 -14.67
C VAL A 64 -10.04 7.89 -13.23
N SER A 65 -8.98 8.68 -13.00
CA SER A 65 -8.40 8.85 -11.67
C SER A 65 -9.40 9.44 -10.68
N TRP A 66 -10.23 10.37 -11.15
CA TRP A 66 -11.30 11.00 -10.37
C TRP A 66 -12.38 9.99 -9.99
N TYR A 67 -12.86 9.19 -10.95
CA TYR A 67 -13.88 8.19 -10.68
C TYR A 67 -13.36 7.08 -9.76
N ALA A 68 -12.19 6.53 -10.05
CA ALA A 68 -11.59 5.46 -9.26
C ALA A 68 -11.41 5.87 -7.80
N PHE A 69 -11.01 7.12 -7.57
CA PHE A 69 -10.86 7.66 -6.23
C PHE A 69 -12.20 7.88 -5.52
N ASN A 70 -13.17 8.50 -6.19
CA ASN A 70 -14.41 8.90 -5.54
C ASN A 70 -15.45 7.78 -5.44
N ARG A 71 -15.29 6.66 -6.16
CA ARG A 71 -16.16 5.48 -5.99
C ARG A 71 -15.99 4.80 -4.63
N GLN A 72 -14.82 4.97 -4.01
CA GLN A 72 -14.48 4.40 -2.70
C GLN A 72 -15.45 4.93 -1.64
N ALA A 73 -16.12 4.03 -0.91
CA ALA A 73 -17.23 4.35 -0.01
C ALA A 73 -16.88 5.38 1.08
N THR A 74 -15.61 5.44 1.49
CA THR A 74 -15.10 6.31 2.56
C THR A 74 -14.74 7.72 2.10
N ILE A 75 -14.70 8.00 0.79
CA ILE A 75 -14.15 9.25 0.23
C ILE A 75 -15.13 9.92 -0.76
N ARG A 76 -16.37 9.43 -0.88
CA ARG A 76 -17.32 9.95 -1.86
C ARG A 76 -17.62 11.40 -1.58
N ASN A 77 -17.08 12.28 -2.41
CA ASN A 77 -17.48 13.68 -2.34
C ASN A 77 -18.90 13.83 -2.89
N GLU A 78 -19.58 14.90 -2.46
CA GLU A 78 -20.97 15.11 -2.82
C GLU A 78 -21.21 15.22 -4.33
N LEU A 79 -20.25 15.80 -5.07
CA LEU A 79 -20.31 15.84 -6.52
C LEU A 79 -20.38 14.43 -7.12
N PHE A 80 -19.55 13.51 -6.63
CA PHE A 80 -19.58 12.12 -7.04
C PHE A 80 -20.91 11.45 -6.67
N ASN A 81 -21.40 11.62 -5.44
CA ASN A 81 -22.69 11.05 -5.02
C ASN A 81 -23.82 11.48 -5.96
N ILE A 82 -23.85 12.76 -6.35
CA ILE A 82 -24.86 13.30 -7.24
C ILE A 82 -24.73 12.69 -8.64
N VAL A 83 -23.56 12.80 -9.30
CA VAL A 83 -23.43 12.36 -10.69
C VAL A 83 -23.43 10.83 -10.87
N SER A 84 -23.20 10.08 -9.77
CA SER A 84 -23.20 8.61 -9.76
C SER A 84 -24.46 7.99 -9.15
N ALA A 85 -25.44 8.79 -8.73
CA ALA A 85 -26.61 8.33 -7.99
C ALA A 85 -26.23 7.46 -6.76
N GLU A 86 -25.38 8.02 -5.90
CA GLU A 86 -24.83 7.38 -4.68
C GLU A 86 -24.01 6.13 -5.00
N GLY A 87 -23.28 6.14 -6.12
CA GLY A 87 -22.43 5.04 -6.58
C GLY A 87 -23.18 3.90 -7.27
N ARG A 88 -24.49 4.05 -7.53
CA ARG A 88 -25.29 3.05 -8.27
C ARG A 88 -25.05 3.09 -9.78
N ALA A 89 -24.71 4.25 -10.33
CA ALA A 89 -24.36 4.38 -11.73
C ALA A 89 -22.98 3.78 -12.01
N ASN A 90 -22.84 3.11 -13.17
CA ASN A 90 -21.56 2.60 -13.61
C ASN A 90 -20.62 3.74 -14.06
N PHE A 91 -19.40 3.36 -14.43
CA PHE A 91 -18.37 4.29 -14.88
C PHE A 91 -18.81 5.18 -16.03
N LYS A 92 -19.31 4.56 -17.11
CA LYS A 92 -19.72 5.27 -18.33
C LYS A 92 -20.77 6.33 -18.01
N THR A 93 -21.82 5.95 -17.29
CA THR A 93 -22.92 6.85 -16.93
C THR A 93 -22.43 7.97 -16.01
N THR A 94 -21.62 7.64 -15.01
CA THR A 94 -21.09 8.64 -14.06
C THR A 94 -20.22 9.68 -14.76
N ILE A 95 -19.30 9.24 -15.62
CA ILE A 95 -18.44 10.16 -16.37
C ILE A 95 -19.24 10.95 -17.41
N THR A 96 -20.22 10.34 -18.06
CA THR A 96 -21.13 11.07 -18.97
C THR A 96 -21.84 12.20 -18.23
N ASN A 97 -22.39 11.91 -17.04
CA ASN A 97 -23.06 12.89 -16.20
C ASN A 97 -22.12 14.02 -15.77
N LEU A 98 -20.88 13.69 -15.41
CA LEU A 98 -19.88 14.68 -15.00
C LEU A 98 -19.41 15.54 -16.19
N VAL A 99 -19.00 14.94 -17.29
CA VAL A 99 -18.52 15.63 -18.50
C VAL A 99 -19.60 16.57 -19.03
N GLN A 100 -20.87 16.15 -18.97
CA GLN A 100 -22.00 16.94 -19.43
C GLN A 100 -22.65 17.78 -18.32
N LEU A 101 -21.98 17.96 -17.17
CA LEU A 101 -22.56 18.65 -16.02
C LEU A 101 -22.98 20.09 -16.32
N GLY A 102 -22.35 20.76 -17.31
CA GLY A 102 -22.74 22.09 -17.77
C GLY A 102 -23.84 22.13 -18.83
N SER A 103 -24.25 20.99 -19.39
CA SER A 103 -25.17 20.96 -20.54
C SER A 103 -26.64 21.23 -20.19
N ASN A 104 -27.48 21.43 -21.21
CA ASN A 104 -28.92 21.68 -21.08
C ASN A 104 -29.76 20.40 -20.93
N ARG A 105 -29.13 19.24 -20.73
CA ARG A 105 -29.85 18.00 -20.45
C ARG A 105 -30.58 18.14 -19.12
N GLN A 106 -31.80 17.61 -19.07
CA GLN A 106 -32.60 17.58 -17.85
C GLN A 106 -31.82 16.97 -16.67
N ALA A 107 -31.18 15.81 -16.86
CA ALA A 107 -30.36 15.18 -15.82
C ALA A 107 -29.21 16.10 -15.32
N SER A 108 -28.58 16.86 -16.22
CA SER A 108 -27.52 17.81 -15.84
C SER A 108 -28.06 18.99 -15.06
N GLN A 109 -29.24 19.50 -15.41
CA GLN A 109 -29.93 20.55 -14.65
C GLN A 109 -30.27 20.07 -13.23
N GLU A 110 -30.83 18.86 -13.10
CA GLU A 110 -31.16 18.24 -11.81
C GLU A 110 -29.90 18.07 -10.93
N HIS A 111 -28.80 17.54 -11.48
CA HIS A 111 -27.53 17.44 -10.75
C HIS A 111 -26.99 18.80 -10.28
N ARG A 112 -27.08 19.84 -11.11
CA ARG A 112 -26.64 21.19 -10.75
C ARG A 112 -27.49 21.79 -9.62
N GLU A 113 -28.80 21.62 -9.66
CA GLU A 113 -29.69 22.07 -8.58
C GLU A 113 -29.39 21.34 -7.26
N SER A 114 -29.15 20.02 -7.30
CA SER A 114 -28.70 19.26 -6.12
C SER A 114 -27.39 19.82 -5.55
N LEU A 115 -26.41 20.15 -6.40
CA LEU A 115 -25.14 20.75 -5.98
C LEU A 115 -25.33 22.15 -5.37
N ILE A 116 -26.20 22.98 -5.96
CA ILE A 116 -26.50 24.32 -5.44
C ILE A 116 -27.13 24.25 -4.05
N GLY A 117 -27.93 23.21 -3.78
CA GLY A 117 -28.54 22.98 -2.47
C GLY A 117 -27.55 22.74 -1.33
N ILE A 118 -26.35 22.21 -1.63
CA ILE A 118 -25.37 21.76 -0.62
C ILE A 118 -24.08 22.60 -0.57
N LEU A 119 -23.71 23.26 -1.68
CA LEU A 119 -22.47 24.03 -1.76
C LEU A 119 -22.55 25.36 -1.00
N PRO A 120 -21.42 25.90 -0.49
CA PRO A 120 -21.39 27.18 0.20
C PRO A 120 -21.55 28.38 -0.76
N ASP A 121 -21.85 29.55 -0.21
CA ASP A 121 -21.93 30.81 -0.97
C ASP A 121 -20.55 31.45 -1.20
N SER A 122 -19.60 31.31 -0.26
CA SER A 122 -18.19 31.74 -0.37
C SER A 122 -17.20 30.59 -0.12
N LEU A 123 -15.91 30.81 -0.42
CA LEU A 123 -14.84 29.81 -0.23
C LEU A 123 -14.19 29.84 1.16
N ASP A 124 -14.60 30.76 2.04
CA ASP A 124 -13.93 31.06 3.31
C ASP A 124 -14.20 30.04 4.42
N ASP A 125 -15.17 29.13 4.23
CA ASP A 125 -15.57 28.11 5.21
C ASP A 125 -14.80 26.77 5.09
N ASN A 126 -13.81 26.71 4.19
CA ASN A 126 -12.81 25.65 4.05
C ASN A 126 -13.33 24.20 3.96
N ARG A 127 -14.56 23.98 3.45
CA ARG A 127 -15.16 22.64 3.27
C ARG A 127 -14.53 21.76 2.16
N GLY A 128 -13.34 22.10 1.68
CA GLY A 128 -12.51 21.20 0.87
C GLY A 128 -12.95 20.95 -0.59
N VAL A 129 -14.02 21.60 -1.10
CA VAL A 129 -14.55 21.30 -2.45
C VAL A 129 -14.08 22.28 -3.54
N GLY A 130 -13.58 23.47 -3.19
CA GLY A 130 -13.12 24.48 -4.18
C GLY A 130 -14.25 25.08 -5.06
N LEU A 131 -15.50 24.78 -4.73
CA LEU A 131 -16.71 25.14 -5.47
C LEU A 131 -17.71 25.88 -4.57
N THR A 132 -18.40 26.88 -5.13
CA THR A 132 -19.52 27.57 -4.49
C THR A 132 -20.79 27.43 -5.33
N LYS A 133 -21.94 27.84 -4.80
CA LYS A 133 -23.19 27.92 -5.57
C LYS A 133 -23.02 28.77 -6.83
N LYS A 134 -22.27 29.89 -6.73
CA LYS A 134 -21.96 30.76 -7.87
C LYS A 134 -21.19 30.00 -8.95
N CYS A 135 -20.24 29.14 -8.58
CA CYS A 135 -19.49 28.34 -9.55
C CYS A 135 -20.41 27.43 -10.37
N ILE A 136 -21.33 26.71 -9.72
CA ILE A 136 -22.24 25.80 -10.43
C ILE A 136 -23.22 26.57 -11.34
N ARG A 137 -23.67 27.76 -10.91
CA ARG A 137 -24.48 28.66 -11.76
C ARG A 137 -23.73 29.26 -12.94
N GLN A 138 -22.40 29.31 -12.90
CA GLN A 138 -21.58 29.77 -14.03
C GLN A 138 -21.26 28.63 -15.00
N LEU A 139 -21.30 27.38 -14.53
CA LEU A 139 -21.11 26.19 -15.37
C LEU A 139 -22.35 25.89 -16.23
N SER A 140 -23.54 26.36 -15.85
CA SER A 140 -24.77 26.12 -16.61
C SER A 140 -24.67 26.67 -18.03
N ASP A 141 -25.20 25.91 -18.97
CA ASP A 141 -25.25 26.20 -20.40
C ASP A 141 -23.85 26.25 -21.08
N SER A 142 -22.86 25.61 -20.46
CA SER A 142 -21.52 25.47 -21.03
C SER A 142 -21.46 24.39 -22.11
N GLU A 143 -20.84 24.73 -23.24
CA GLU A 143 -20.44 23.75 -24.25
C GLU A 143 -19.20 22.97 -23.83
N THR A 144 -18.40 23.49 -22.88
CA THR A 144 -17.19 22.83 -22.39
C THR A 144 -17.49 21.73 -21.37
N GLY A 145 -16.65 20.70 -21.37
CA GLY A 145 -16.67 19.64 -20.37
C GLY A 145 -16.20 20.11 -19.00
N TYR A 146 -16.54 19.35 -17.97
CA TYR A 146 -16.26 19.71 -16.57
C TYR A 146 -14.77 19.92 -16.28
N TYR A 147 -13.88 19.12 -16.88
CA TYR A 147 -12.44 19.26 -16.65
C TYR A 147 -11.90 20.56 -17.25
N SER A 148 -12.28 20.88 -18.49
CA SER A 148 -11.92 22.15 -19.14
C SER A 148 -12.41 23.35 -18.37
N TRP A 149 -13.68 23.33 -17.94
CA TRP A 149 -14.23 24.38 -17.10
C TRP A 149 -13.48 24.51 -15.76
N LEU A 150 -13.19 23.39 -15.09
CA LEU A 150 -12.49 23.39 -13.81
C LEU A 150 -11.06 23.91 -13.98
N PHE A 151 -10.38 23.52 -15.04
CA PHE A 151 -9.03 23.97 -15.36
C PHE A 151 -9.01 25.48 -15.66
N ASP A 152 -9.91 25.98 -16.50
CA ASP A 152 -10.04 27.41 -16.79
C ASP A 152 -10.28 28.21 -15.52
N ARG A 153 -11.22 27.74 -14.70
CA ARG A 153 -11.50 28.35 -13.41
C ARG A 153 -10.26 28.42 -12.52
N MET A 154 -9.46 27.36 -12.48
CA MET A 154 -8.34 27.24 -11.56
C MET A 154 -7.11 28.02 -12.03
N CYS A 155 -6.74 27.87 -13.29
CA CYS A 155 -5.48 28.35 -13.85
C CYS A 155 -5.67 29.54 -14.81
N GLY A 156 -6.85 29.67 -15.42
CA GLY A 156 -7.13 30.58 -16.54
C GLY A 156 -6.65 30.00 -17.87
N ILE A 157 -7.53 29.92 -18.87
CA ILE A 157 -7.18 29.51 -20.23
C ILE A 157 -6.60 30.68 -21.03
N GLU A 158 -6.90 31.93 -20.70
CA GLU A 158 -6.40 33.08 -21.47
C GLU A 158 -4.90 33.36 -21.19
N ASN A 159 -4.13 33.56 -22.27
CA ASN A 159 -2.69 33.81 -22.27
C ASN A 159 -2.33 35.12 -21.56
N ASP A 160 -2.26 35.10 -20.23
CA ASP A 160 -1.42 36.05 -19.52
C ASP A 160 0.00 35.47 -19.42
N ALA A 161 1.01 36.25 -19.82
CA ALA A 161 2.42 35.87 -19.87
C ALA A 161 2.98 35.38 -18.52
N LYS A 162 2.25 35.63 -17.43
CA LYS A 162 2.59 35.19 -16.08
C LYS A 162 2.10 33.77 -15.74
N THR A 163 1.29 33.11 -16.57
CA THR A 163 0.77 31.75 -16.29
C THR A 163 1.57 30.67 -17.01
N LEU A 164 2.24 29.82 -16.24
CA LEU A 164 3.03 28.71 -16.71
C LEU A 164 2.32 27.41 -16.37
N VAL A 165 1.68 26.81 -17.37
CA VAL A 165 1.01 25.51 -17.19
C VAL A 165 1.90 24.42 -17.75
N GLY A 166 2.39 23.55 -16.87
CA GLY A 166 3.16 22.38 -17.27
C GLY A 166 2.29 21.19 -17.63
N ARG A 167 2.63 20.54 -18.75
CA ARG A 167 2.18 19.20 -19.11
C ARG A 167 2.99 18.19 -18.29
N PHE A 168 2.34 17.43 -17.41
CA PHE A 168 3.03 16.48 -16.54
C PHE A 168 2.75 15.04 -16.98
N GLU A 169 3.77 14.39 -17.52
CA GLU A 169 3.79 12.96 -17.90
C GLU A 169 4.60 12.14 -16.88
N ASN A 170 5.67 12.72 -16.35
CA ASN A 170 6.40 12.27 -15.16
C ASN A 170 6.42 13.38 -14.11
N LEU A 171 5.69 13.16 -13.01
CA LEU A 171 5.50 14.11 -11.93
C LEU A 171 6.82 14.72 -11.40
N GLN A 172 7.86 13.90 -11.22
CA GLN A 172 9.13 14.36 -10.65
C GLN A 172 9.94 15.14 -11.70
N ASP A 173 10.19 14.52 -12.84
CA ASP A 173 11.08 15.08 -13.88
C ASP A 173 10.51 16.39 -14.43
N ASP A 174 9.21 16.42 -14.73
CA ASP A 174 8.56 17.60 -15.29
C ASP A 174 8.51 18.75 -14.28
N PHE A 175 8.28 18.45 -12.99
CA PHE A 175 8.28 19.44 -11.93
C PHE A 175 9.68 20.05 -11.73
N LEU A 176 10.71 19.21 -11.56
CA LEU A 176 12.08 19.67 -11.37
C LEU A 176 12.58 20.48 -12.57
N ARG A 177 12.22 20.08 -13.79
CA ARG A 177 12.53 20.85 -15.01
C ARG A 177 11.93 22.25 -14.98
N ILE A 178 10.66 22.39 -14.58
CA ILE A 178 10.00 23.70 -14.46
C ILE A 178 10.68 24.56 -13.39
N MET A 179 11.01 23.98 -12.23
CA MET A 179 11.70 24.71 -11.16
C MET A 179 13.10 25.18 -11.59
N LYS A 180 13.84 24.35 -12.34
CA LYS A 180 15.14 24.71 -12.95
C LYS A 180 15.00 25.87 -13.92
N ASN A 181 14.01 25.83 -14.82
CA ASN A 181 13.76 26.89 -15.80
C ASN A 181 13.38 28.22 -15.14
N LEU A 182 12.72 28.17 -13.98
CA LEU A 182 12.39 29.35 -13.17
C LEU A 182 13.51 29.80 -12.25
N SER A 183 14.70 29.19 -12.35
CA SER A 183 15.88 29.50 -11.53
C SER A 183 15.58 29.43 -10.03
N VAL A 184 14.69 28.52 -9.59
CA VAL A 184 14.39 28.30 -8.17
C VAL A 184 15.66 27.79 -7.48
N ALA A 185 16.09 28.44 -6.40
CA ALA A 185 17.38 28.14 -5.78
C ALA A 185 17.38 26.80 -5.04
N GLU A 186 16.20 26.36 -4.61
CA GLU A 186 15.96 25.19 -3.78
C GLU A 186 15.71 23.91 -4.59
N VAL A 187 15.90 23.94 -5.92
CA VAL A 187 15.70 22.80 -6.82
C VAL A 187 16.45 21.55 -6.35
N ASP A 188 17.72 21.70 -5.96
CA ASP A 188 18.54 20.55 -5.53
C ASP A 188 18.01 19.95 -4.23
N ALA A 189 17.46 20.78 -3.33
CA ALA A 189 16.79 20.33 -2.12
C ALA A 189 15.49 19.59 -2.44
N MET A 190 14.71 20.08 -3.40
CA MET A 190 13.50 19.41 -3.90
C MET A 190 13.84 18.05 -4.53
N GLU A 191 14.92 17.97 -5.32
CA GLU A 191 15.38 16.75 -5.97
C GLU A 191 15.85 15.71 -4.94
N ALA A 192 16.61 16.15 -3.93
CA ALA A 192 16.98 15.31 -2.79
C ALA A 192 15.74 14.80 -2.03
N GLU A 193 14.73 15.66 -1.84
CA GLU A 193 13.50 15.31 -1.16
C GLU A 193 12.63 14.30 -1.95
N PHE A 194 12.55 14.44 -3.28
CA PHE A 194 11.93 13.41 -4.14
C PHE A 194 12.64 12.06 -4.01
N SER A 195 13.97 12.08 -3.87
CA SER A 195 14.81 10.89 -3.82
C SER A 195 14.79 10.19 -2.46
N SER A 196 14.61 10.94 -1.38
CA SER A 196 14.55 10.43 0.00
C SER A 196 13.15 10.03 0.45
N ARG A 197 12.10 10.51 -0.23
CA ARG A 197 10.70 10.16 0.10
C ARG A 197 10.34 8.79 -0.45
N ASP A 198 9.68 7.99 0.39
CA ASP A 198 8.97 6.80 -0.09
C ASP A 198 7.93 7.22 -1.14
N ARG A 199 7.94 6.54 -2.29
CA ARG A 199 6.99 6.82 -3.37
C ARG A 199 5.57 6.52 -2.88
N LYS A 200 4.86 7.55 -2.43
CA LYS A 200 3.46 7.45 -1.99
C LYS A 200 2.48 7.11 -3.11
N ASN A 201 2.89 7.25 -4.37
CA ASN A 201 2.07 6.92 -5.54
C ASN A 201 2.94 6.31 -6.64
N THR A 202 3.06 4.98 -6.64
CA THR A 202 3.90 4.20 -7.58
C THR A 202 3.15 3.80 -8.84
N SER A 203 2.04 4.49 -9.17
CA SER A 203 1.11 4.01 -10.16
C SER A 203 1.70 3.98 -11.58
N ARG A 204 2.29 2.83 -11.92
CA ARG A 204 2.63 2.43 -13.28
C ARG A 204 1.36 1.86 -13.90
N HIS A 205 0.36 2.71 -14.13
CA HIS A 205 -0.85 2.30 -14.82
C HIS A 205 -0.51 1.90 -16.27
N SER A 206 -1.13 0.81 -16.75
CA SER A 206 -1.35 0.63 -18.18
C SER A 206 -2.28 1.73 -18.68
N HIS A 207 -2.16 2.09 -19.96
CA HIS A 207 -3.00 3.11 -20.59
C HIS A 207 -4.49 2.82 -20.35
N TYR A 208 -5.27 3.82 -19.92
CA TYR A 208 -6.66 3.64 -19.49
C TYR A 208 -7.66 3.46 -20.65
N SER A 209 -7.18 3.09 -21.83
CA SER A 209 -8.00 2.91 -23.04
C SER A 209 -9.04 1.80 -22.90
N HIS A 210 -8.89 0.90 -21.91
CA HIS A 210 -9.80 -0.21 -21.66
C HIS A 210 -11.06 0.17 -20.85
N TYR A 211 -11.11 1.37 -20.25
CA TYR A 211 -12.25 1.78 -19.41
C TYR A 211 -13.47 2.27 -20.21
N TYR A 212 -13.35 2.40 -21.53
CA TYR A 212 -14.31 3.20 -22.31
C TYR A 212 -14.60 2.63 -23.69
N ASP A 213 -15.81 2.91 -24.18
CA ASP A 213 -16.22 2.69 -25.55
C ASP A 213 -16.01 3.94 -26.42
N ASP A 214 -16.16 3.77 -27.74
CA ASP A 214 -15.96 4.82 -28.73
C ASP A 214 -16.91 6.02 -28.51
N GLU A 215 -18.11 5.78 -27.98
CA GLU A 215 -19.10 6.83 -27.72
C GLU A 215 -18.64 7.78 -26.60
N LEU A 216 -18.23 7.23 -25.45
CA LEU A 216 -17.77 8.06 -24.34
C LEU A 216 -16.43 8.75 -24.67
N LYS A 217 -15.57 8.08 -25.42
CA LYS A 217 -14.33 8.67 -25.92
C LYS A 217 -14.59 9.87 -26.84
N SER A 218 -15.52 9.74 -27.80
CA SER A 218 -15.93 10.86 -28.66
C SER A 218 -16.49 12.01 -27.83
N LEU A 219 -17.37 11.72 -26.87
CA LEU A 219 -17.97 12.74 -26.03
C LEU A 219 -16.92 13.53 -25.22
N VAL A 220 -15.97 12.84 -24.58
CA VAL A 220 -14.89 13.51 -23.85
C VAL A 220 -14.00 14.29 -24.81
N GLY A 221 -13.69 13.74 -25.99
CA GLY A 221 -12.93 14.42 -27.04
C GLY A 221 -13.57 15.73 -27.46
N ASP A 222 -14.87 15.73 -27.72
CA ASP A 222 -15.60 16.91 -28.15
C ASP A 222 -15.70 17.96 -27.03
N ARG A 223 -16.03 17.52 -25.82
CA ARG A 223 -16.26 18.42 -24.67
C ARG A 223 -14.97 18.99 -24.08
N GLU A 224 -13.87 18.25 -24.16
CA GLU A 224 -12.55 18.64 -23.63
C GLU A 224 -11.56 19.09 -24.73
N LYS A 225 -12.09 19.36 -25.93
CA LYS A 225 -11.32 19.73 -27.12
C LYS A 225 -10.35 20.88 -26.87
N ALA A 226 -10.80 21.93 -26.16
CA ALA A 226 -10.00 23.12 -25.89
C ALA A 226 -8.68 22.80 -25.15
N ILE A 227 -8.71 21.88 -24.17
CA ILE A 227 -7.50 21.46 -23.44
C ILE A 227 -6.68 20.48 -24.26
N THR A 228 -7.33 19.49 -24.88
CA THR A 228 -6.64 18.45 -25.63
C THR A 228 -5.89 19.00 -26.83
N GLU A 229 -6.48 19.93 -27.58
CA GLU A 229 -5.80 20.62 -28.69
C GLU A 229 -4.70 21.55 -28.19
N ARG A 230 -4.96 22.34 -27.14
CA ARG A 230 -3.98 23.30 -26.63
C ARG A 230 -2.70 22.65 -26.10
N PHE A 231 -2.84 21.54 -25.38
CA PHE A 231 -1.71 20.85 -24.73
C PHE A 231 -1.29 19.56 -25.46
N VAL A 232 -1.86 19.32 -26.66
CA VAL A 232 -1.52 18.23 -27.56
C VAL A 232 -1.65 16.86 -26.87
N TYR A 233 -2.80 16.60 -26.26
CA TYR A 233 -3.15 15.30 -25.69
C TYR A 233 -3.89 14.43 -26.70
N ALA A 234 -3.50 13.16 -26.80
CA ALA A 234 -4.16 12.15 -27.63
C ALA A 234 -4.83 11.06 -26.77
N PHE A 235 -5.89 10.46 -27.30
CA PHE A 235 -6.69 9.45 -26.59
C PHE A 235 -6.16 8.01 -26.67
N ASP A 236 -5.37 7.65 -27.70
CA ASP A 236 -4.95 6.25 -27.94
C ASP A 236 -3.44 6.04 -27.94
N SER A 237 -2.65 7.09 -27.79
CA SER A 237 -1.20 6.95 -27.85
C SER A 237 -0.70 6.26 -26.58
N VAL A 238 -0.12 5.06 -26.72
CA VAL A 238 0.95 4.64 -25.81
C VAL A 238 1.88 5.82 -25.69
N LYS A 239 2.08 6.30 -24.45
CA LYS A 239 2.89 7.48 -24.10
C LYS A 239 3.95 7.70 -25.18
N PRO A 240 3.89 8.78 -25.98
CA PRO A 240 4.87 8.97 -27.03
C PRO A 240 6.25 8.89 -26.39
N ALA A 241 7.10 8.02 -26.94
CA ALA A 241 8.50 7.90 -26.54
C ALA A 241 9.32 9.12 -26.98
N ASP A 242 8.66 10.13 -27.55
CA ASP A 242 9.27 11.33 -28.07
C ASP A 242 8.87 12.54 -27.23
N THR A 243 9.89 13.23 -26.73
CA THR A 243 9.82 14.30 -25.72
C THR A 243 9.68 15.68 -26.35
N SER A 244 9.15 15.77 -27.57
CA SER A 244 9.11 17.02 -28.34
C SER A 244 7.92 17.95 -28.04
N TYR A 245 7.29 17.86 -26.87
CA TYR A 245 6.47 19.00 -26.41
C TYR A 245 7.42 20.03 -25.78
N GLU A 246 7.99 20.87 -26.65
CA GLU A 246 8.77 22.03 -26.24
C GLU A 246 7.84 23.03 -25.53
N PHE A 247 8.15 23.33 -24.27
CA PHE A 247 7.81 24.63 -23.72
C PHE A 247 8.44 25.68 -24.66
N PRO A 248 7.77 26.78 -25.03
CA PRO A 248 8.42 27.84 -25.76
C PRO A 248 9.36 28.60 -24.82
N LEU A 249 10.50 27.99 -24.48
CA LEU A 249 11.70 28.60 -23.92
C LEU A 249 12.89 27.72 -24.35
N ASP A 250 13.53 28.17 -25.42
CA ASP A 250 14.69 27.62 -26.13
C ASP A 250 15.91 27.37 -25.21
N THR A 251 16.52 26.17 -25.25
CA THR A 251 17.95 25.91 -25.56
C THR A 251 18.27 24.42 -25.42
N GLY A 252 18.88 23.82 -26.46
CA GLY A 252 18.87 22.38 -26.73
C GLY A 252 19.92 21.47 -26.05
N GLY A 253 19.79 20.16 -26.31
CA GLY A 253 20.75 19.11 -25.92
C GLY A 253 20.15 17.71 -25.78
N SER A 254 20.52 16.79 -26.67
CA SER A 254 20.14 15.36 -26.74
C SER A 254 20.96 14.45 -25.80
N VAL A 255 20.44 13.29 -25.34
CA VAL A 255 21.09 11.94 -25.36
C VAL A 255 20.05 10.82 -25.06
N GLU A 256 20.27 9.67 -25.69
CA GLU A 256 19.51 8.44 -25.87
C GLU A 256 19.75 7.31 -24.82
N GLN A 257 18.89 6.26 -24.86
CA GLN A 257 19.07 4.83 -24.48
C GLN A 257 18.80 4.29 -23.04
N GLY A 258 17.56 3.78 -22.84
CA GLY A 258 17.20 2.34 -22.89
C GLY A 258 17.59 1.35 -21.77
N PHE A 259 16.60 0.70 -21.14
CA PHE A 259 16.70 -0.69 -20.60
C PHE A 259 15.38 -1.48 -20.70
N ARG A 260 15.51 -2.79 -21.04
CA ARG A 260 14.46 -3.80 -21.31
C ARG A 260 13.82 -4.38 -20.05
N LYS A 261 12.55 -4.81 -20.18
CA LYS A 261 11.71 -5.50 -19.19
C LYS A 261 11.98 -7.02 -19.20
N LEU A 262 12.03 -7.64 -18.02
CA LEU A 262 12.07 -9.10 -17.83
C LEU A 262 10.69 -9.71 -18.14
N ILE A 263 10.68 -10.71 -19.01
CA ILE A 263 9.52 -11.51 -19.43
C ILE A 263 9.44 -12.72 -18.48
N GLY A 264 8.25 -12.98 -17.91
CA GLY A 264 7.98 -14.14 -17.07
C GLY A 264 8.16 -15.47 -17.84
N ARG A 265 8.50 -16.54 -17.10
CA ARG A 265 9.02 -17.82 -17.60
C ARG A 265 8.08 -18.59 -18.55
N GLU A 266 8.70 -19.49 -19.32
CA GLU A 266 8.15 -20.34 -20.38
C GLU A 266 7.04 -21.33 -19.93
N LYS A 267 5.77 -20.92 -20.08
CA LYS A 267 4.53 -21.64 -20.48
C LYS A 267 3.32 -20.97 -19.81
N ASN A 268 2.31 -20.63 -20.61
CA ASN A 268 1.22 -19.72 -20.24
C ASN A 268 0.11 -20.33 -19.36
N TYR A 269 0.26 -21.58 -18.95
CA TYR A 269 -0.58 -22.30 -17.98
C TYR A 269 0.22 -23.50 -17.45
N LEU A 270 -0.09 -23.97 -16.24
CA LEU A 270 0.57 -25.11 -15.59
C LEU A 270 -0.44 -25.97 -14.83
N GLN A 271 -0.45 -27.28 -15.08
CA GLN A 271 -1.16 -28.23 -14.22
C GLN A 271 -0.30 -28.50 -12.99
N LEU A 272 -0.77 -28.10 -11.81
CA LEU A 272 0.00 -28.20 -10.57
C LEU A 272 -0.03 -29.63 -10.00
N LYS A 273 -1.12 -30.38 -10.26
CA LYS A 273 -1.33 -31.78 -9.84
C LYS A 273 -2.34 -32.52 -10.73
N GLU A 274 -2.24 -33.85 -10.76
CA GLU A 274 -3.22 -34.73 -11.43
C GLU A 274 -4.64 -34.60 -10.84
N SER A 275 -4.81 -34.58 -9.52
CA SER A 275 -6.11 -34.26 -8.89
C SER A 275 -6.00 -34.00 -7.37
N ILE A 276 -6.97 -33.27 -6.83
CA ILE A 276 -7.24 -33.16 -5.39
C ILE A 276 -8.66 -33.68 -5.10
N ASP A 277 -8.86 -34.29 -3.93
CA ASP A 277 -10.18 -34.75 -3.49
C ASP A 277 -11.07 -33.53 -3.19
N ILE A 278 -12.11 -33.39 -3.99
CA ILE A 278 -13.13 -32.36 -3.86
C ILE A 278 -14.53 -32.95 -3.71
N ASP A 279 -14.68 -34.24 -3.40
CA ASP A 279 -15.99 -34.92 -3.44
C ASP A 279 -17.01 -34.30 -2.47
N LYS A 280 -16.54 -33.86 -1.30
CA LYS A 280 -17.36 -33.14 -0.33
C LYS A 280 -17.80 -31.77 -0.85
N LEU A 281 -16.85 -30.99 -1.39
CA LEU A 281 -17.13 -29.69 -1.97
C LEU A 281 -18.12 -29.82 -3.14
N LYS A 282 -17.88 -30.77 -4.03
CA LYS A 282 -18.75 -31.08 -5.18
C LYS A 282 -20.15 -31.45 -4.71
N THR A 283 -20.28 -32.38 -3.76
CA THR A 283 -21.58 -32.79 -3.21
C THR A 283 -22.34 -31.59 -2.63
N ARG A 284 -21.63 -30.66 -1.98
CA ARG A 284 -22.22 -29.48 -1.39
C ARG A 284 -22.67 -28.46 -2.44
N VAL A 285 -21.84 -28.22 -3.44
CA VAL A 285 -22.12 -27.32 -4.58
C VAL A 285 -23.28 -27.86 -5.43
N ASP A 286 -23.37 -29.17 -5.65
CA ASP A 286 -24.45 -29.84 -6.39
C ASP A 286 -25.82 -29.66 -5.70
N GLN A 287 -25.84 -29.40 -4.39
CA GLN A 287 -27.06 -29.14 -3.62
C GLN A 287 -27.49 -27.66 -3.60
N PHE A 288 -26.71 -26.75 -4.21
CA PHE A 288 -27.05 -25.32 -4.19
C PHE A 288 -28.31 -25.04 -5.03
N PRO A 289 -29.32 -24.36 -4.46
CA PRO A 289 -30.50 -24.00 -5.21
C PRO A 289 -30.16 -22.96 -6.28
N ASN A 290 -30.83 -23.02 -7.44
CA ASN A 290 -30.64 -22.04 -8.52
C ASN A 290 -30.80 -20.59 -8.07
N ALA A 291 -31.68 -20.33 -7.09
CA ALA A 291 -31.85 -19.03 -6.46
C ALA A 291 -30.53 -18.45 -5.91
N LYS A 292 -29.67 -19.28 -5.32
CA LYS A 292 -28.37 -18.85 -4.78
C LYS A 292 -27.49 -18.27 -5.88
N TRP A 293 -27.50 -18.87 -7.07
CA TRP A 293 -26.72 -18.41 -8.22
C TRP A 293 -27.24 -17.09 -8.85
N HIS A 294 -28.52 -16.76 -8.68
CA HIS A 294 -29.10 -15.50 -9.15
C HIS A 294 -28.66 -14.27 -8.34
N GLU A 295 -28.02 -14.48 -7.18
CA GLU A 295 -27.37 -13.42 -6.40
C GLU A 295 -26.02 -12.99 -6.98
N SER A 296 -25.63 -13.54 -8.13
CA SER A 296 -24.33 -13.28 -8.73
C SER A 296 -24.08 -11.81 -9.09
N GLU A 297 -22.90 -11.32 -8.71
CA GLU A 297 -22.41 -10.00 -9.09
C GLU A 297 -21.95 -9.91 -10.55
N ARG A 298 -21.49 -11.01 -11.17
CA ARG A 298 -20.91 -10.98 -12.53
C ARG A 298 -21.95 -10.71 -13.63
N GLU A 299 -23.18 -11.23 -13.48
CA GLU A 299 -24.30 -10.93 -14.40
C GLU A 299 -24.63 -9.43 -14.45
N ARG A 300 -24.22 -8.65 -13.44
CA ARG A 300 -24.51 -7.21 -13.33
C ARG A 300 -23.36 -6.30 -13.79
N LEU A 301 -22.16 -6.85 -13.99
CA LEU A 301 -20.92 -6.06 -14.08
C LEU A 301 -20.19 -6.17 -15.43
N PHE A 302 -20.29 -7.27 -16.19
CA PHE A 302 -19.48 -7.48 -17.40
C PHE A 302 -20.22 -8.22 -18.52
N ASP A 303 -20.30 -7.60 -19.71
CA ASP A 303 -20.98 -8.16 -20.90
C ASP A 303 -20.32 -9.46 -21.42
N VAL A 304 -18.99 -9.56 -21.29
CA VAL A 304 -18.18 -10.74 -21.69
C VAL A 304 -18.53 -11.99 -20.85
N HIS A 305 -19.01 -11.81 -19.62
CA HIS A 305 -19.34 -12.91 -18.70
C HIS A 305 -20.86 -13.10 -18.51
N ARG A 306 -21.69 -12.60 -19.42
CA ARG A 306 -23.15 -12.64 -19.34
C ARG A 306 -23.75 -14.05 -19.15
N ASP A 307 -23.05 -15.08 -19.58
CA ASP A 307 -23.48 -16.49 -19.45
C ASP A 307 -22.94 -17.16 -18.18
N THR A 308 -22.19 -16.41 -17.36
CA THR A 308 -21.49 -16.89 -16.16
C THR A 308 -22.08 -16.26 -14.90
N GLN A 309 -22.45 -17.12 -13.97
CA GLN A 309 -22.77 -16.77 -12.59
C GLN A 309 -21.55 -17.00 -11.72
N ALA A 310 -21.39 -16.19 -10.69
CA ALA A 310 -20.30 -16.25 -9.73
C ALA A 310 -20.82 -15.98 -8.32
N LEU A 311 -20.46 -16.88 -7.40
CA LEU A 311 -20.65 -16.73 -5.96
C LEU A 311 -19.29 -16.40 -5.35
N LEU A 312 -19.19 -15.20 -4.79
CA LEU A 312 -17.97 -14.72 -4.17
C LEU A 312 -17.90 -15.26 -2.73
N LEU A 313 -16.82 -15.96 -2.42
CA LEU A 313 -16.60 -16.59 -1.11
C LEU A 313 -15.68 -15.68 -0.27
N VAL A 314 -14.57 -15.26 -0.87
CA VAL A 314 -13.65 -14.29 -0.29
C VAL A 314 -13.51 -13.14 -1.26
N HIS A 315 -13.77 -11.92 -0.79
CA HIS A 315 -13.57 -10.71 -1.57
C HIS A 315 -12.45 -9.86 -1.00
N PHE A 316 -11.55 -9.43 -1.87
CA PHE A 316 -10.60 -8.37 -1.59
C PHE A 316 -10.95 -7.21 -2.53
N GLU A 317 -11.37 -6.08 -1.98
CA GLU A 317 -11.63 -4.88 -2.77
C GLU A 317 -10.28 -4.35 -3.29
N ASP A 318 -10.08 -4.41 -4.61
CA ASP A 318 -8.89 -3.87 -5.25
C ASP A 318 -8.59 -2.46 -4.71
N PHE A 319 -7.33 -2.24 -4.32
CA PHE A 319 -6.78 -0.96 -3.83
C PHE A 319 -7.11 -0.55 -2.40
N LYS A 320 -7.79 -1.39 -1.62
CA LYS A 320 -7.84 -1.23 -0.18
C LYS A 320 -6.89 -2.25 0.45
N TYR A 321 -5.88 -1.75 1.14
CA TYR A 321 -5.04 -2.54 2.03
C TYR A 321 -5.86 -2.98 3.26
N GLU A 322 -6.98 -3.70 3.04
CA GLU A 322 -7.97 -4.16 4.03
C GLU A 322 -8.02 -5.70 4.06
N LYS A 323 -8.42 -6.28 5.21
CA LYS A 323 -8.52 -7.75 5.33
C LYS A 323 -9.51 -8.31 4.31
N PRO A 324 -9.29 -9.53 3.78
CA PRO A 324 -10.27 -10.19 2.92
C PRO A 324 -11.62 -10.29 3.65
N ASP A 325 -12.68 -9.89 2.98
CA ASP A 325 -14.05 -10.05 3.47
C ASP A 325 -14.49 -11.50 3.18
N TYR A 326 -14.56 -12.29 4.26
CA TYR A 326 -15.04 -13.67 4.22
C TYR A 326 -16.56 -13.66 4.31
N ARG A 327 -17.22 -13.96 3.18
CA ARG A 327 -18.68 -13.97 3.14
C ARG A 327 -19.23 -15.18 3.89
N GLU A 328 -20.50 -15.11 4.28
CA GLU A 328 -21.19 -16.19 5.00
C GLU A 328 -21.01 -17.56 4.32
N LEU A 329 -21.08 -17.58 2.99
CA LEU A 329 -20.87 -18.79 2.18
C LEU A 329 -19.45 -19.39 2.27
N TYR A 330 -18.43 -18.57 2.54
CA TYR A 330 -17.09 -19.10 2.80
C TYR A 330 -17.04 -19.86 4.12
N THR A 331 -17.64 -19.29 5.18
CA THR A 331 -17.74 -19.94 6.48
C THR A 331 -18.53 -21.25 6.39
N GLU A 332 -19.59 -21.29 5.58
CA GLU A 332 -20.37 -22.51 5.31
C GLU A 332 -19.55 -23.63 4.62
N LEU A 333 -18.55 -23.27 3.81
CA LEU A 333 -17.75 -24.20 2.99
C LEU A 333 -16.30 -24.34 3.48
N GLN A 334 -15.99 -23.80 4.66
CA GLN A 334 -14.60 -23.65 5.11
C GLN A 334 -13.89 -25.00 5.21
N ASP A 335 -14.56 -26.01 5.78
CA ASP A 335 -14.02 -27.35 5.97
C ASP A 335 -13.69 -28.04 4.63
N GLU A 336 -14.49 -27.78 3.59
CA GLU A 336 -14.27 -28.32 2.24
C GLU A 336 -13.23 -27.52 1.44
N LEU A 337 -13.09 -26.22 1.69
CA LEU A 337 -12.14 -25.34 1.00
C LEU A 337 -10.73 -25.41 1.60
N GLN A 338 -10.59 -25.67 2.90
CA GLN A 338 -9.31 -25.62 3.60
C GLN A 338 -8.25 -26.56 3.00
N PRO A 339 -8.53 -27.82 2.62
CA PRO A 339 -7.52 -28.69 2.00
C PRO A 339 -6.97 -28.16 0.68
N VAL A 340 -7.81 -27.45 -0.09
CA VAL A 340 -7.41 -26.81 -1.34
C VAL A 340 -6.52 -25.59 -1.08
N ILE A 341 -6.88 -24.78 -0.09
CA ILE A 341 -6.11 -23.59 0.31
C ILE A 341 -4.75 -23.99 0.90
N ASP A 342 -4.72 -25.00 1.77
CA ASP A 342 -3.49 -25.53 2.36
C ASP A 342 -2.53 -26.01 1.27
N TYR A 343 -3.04 -26.74 0.27
CA TYR A 343 -2.22 -27.19 -0.86
C TYR A 343 -1.63 -26.02 -1.65
N ILE A 344 -2.43 -25.00 -1.99
CA ILE A 344 -1.95 -23.82 -2.72
C ILE A 344 -0.88 -23.10 -1.89
N THR A 345 -1.09 -22.99 -0.58
CA THR A 345 -0.15 -22.37 0.36
C THR A 345 1.17 -23.13 0.41
N ASP A 346 1.11 -24.46 0.53
CA ASP A 346 2.28 -25.35 0.55
C ASP A 346 3.04 -25.35 -0.77
N TYR A 347 2.32 -25.30 -1.90
CA TYR A 347 2.90 -25.36 -3.24
C TYR A 347 3.70 -24.10 -3.58
N TYR A 348 3.14 -22.92 -3.32
CA TYR A 348 3.80 -21.66 -3.68
C TYR A 348 4.87 -21.20 -2.65
N GLN A 349 4.80 -21.67 -1.40
CA GLN A 349 5.67 -21.30 -0.27
C GLN A 349 5.82 -19.78 0.00
N ASP A 350 6.27 -19.39 1.19
CA ASP A 350 6.47 -18.00 1.68
C ASP A 350 5.21 -17.10 1.79
N ASN A 351 4.68 -16.96 3.02
CA ASN A 351 3.83 -15.86 3.55
C ASN A 351 2.80 -15.19 2.61
N GLY A 352 2.35 -15.88 1.57
CA GLY A 352 1.38 -15.37 0.60
C GLY A 352 -0.02 -15.30 1.20
N PHE A 353 -0.95 -14.69 0.48
CA PHE A 353 -2.33 -14.61 0.94
C PHE A 353 -3.32 -14.77 -0.21
N VAL A 354 -4.49 -15.29 0.15
CA VAL A 354 -5.63 -15.44 -0.75
C VAL A 354 -6.24 -14.07 -0.99
N LEU A 355 -6.19 -13.60 -2.24
CA LEU A 355 -6.85 -12.37 -2.66
C LEU A 355 -8.34 -12.60 -2.91
N ARG A 356 -8.69 -13.72 -3.53
CA ARG A 356 -10.08 -13.96 -3.92
C ARG A 356 -10.36 -15.44 -4.00
N VAL A 357 -11.54 -15.82 -3.54
CA VAL A 357 -12.09 -17.16 -3.73
C VAL A 357 -13.50 -16.99 -4.26
N LEU A 358 -13.82 -17.68 -5.36
CA LEU A 358 -15.18 -17.68 -5.90
C LEU A 358 -15.52 -19.01 -6.58
N LEU A 359 -16.81 -19.33 -6.61
CA LEU A 359 -17.36 -20.38 -7.46
C LEU A 359 -17.93 -19.72 -8.71
N ALA A 360 -17.46 -20.12 -9.89
CA ALA A 360 -17.94 -19.63 -11.18
C ALA A 360 -18.70 -20.74 -11.91
N LYS A 361 -19.99 -20.50 -12.16
CA LYS A 361 -20.88 -21.37 -12.93
C LYS A 361 -21.11 -20.81 -14.33
N LEU A 362 -20.80 -21.59 -15.36
CA LEU A 362 -21.13 -21.28 -16.74
C LEU A 362 -22.22 -22.26 -17.20
N ARG A 363 -23.34 -21.71 -17.66
CA ARG A 363 -24.51 -22.51 -18.04
C ARG A 363 -24.23 -23.49 -19.17
N ALA A 364 -25.05 -24.54 -19.31
CA ALA A 364 -25.07 -25.40 -20.49
C ALA A 364 -25.20 -24.58 -21.79
N GLY A 365 -24.38 -24.88 -22.81
CA GLY A 365 -24.32 -24.11 -24.06
C GLY A 365 -23.75 -22.68 -23.93
N GLY A 366 -23.33 -22.27 -22.73
CA GLY A 366 -22.82 -20.93 -22.46
C GLY A 366 -21.39 -20.73 -22.98
N LYS A 367 -21.07 -19.47 -23.31
CA LYS A 367 -19.74 -19.11 -23.79
C LYS A 367 -19.22 -17.84 -23.11
N ILE A 368 -17.95 -17.88 -22.73
CA ILE A 368 -17.13 -16.71 -22.44
C ILE A 368 -16.25 -16.50 -23.68
N PRO A 369 -16.44 -15.43 -24.46
CA PRO A 369 -15.65 -15.20 -25.66
C PRO A 369 -14.19 -14.86 -25.30
N HIS A 370 -13.33 -14.87 -26.32
CA HIS A 370 -11.93 -14.49 -26.21
C HIS A 370 -11.79 -13.10 -25.58
N HIS A 371 -11.07 -13.03 -24.48
CA HIS A 371 -10.80 -11.82 -23.73
C HIS A 371 -9.49 -11.94 -22.95
N THR A 372 -8.92 -10.79 -22.59
CA THR A 372 -7.76 -10.70 -21.70
C THR A 372 -8.21 -10.15 -20.36
N ASP A 373 -7.73 -10.72 -19.26
CA ASP A 373 -8.03 -10.25 -17.92
C ASP A 373 -7.12 -9.06 -17.57
N ALA A 374 -7.64 -7.84 -17.70
CA ALA A 374 -6.89 -6.60 -17.44
C ALA A 374 -7.27 -5.98 -16.08
N GLY A 375 -6.54 -6.35 -15.02
CA GLY A 375 -6.65 -5.78 -13.67
C GLY A 375 -5.33 -5.87 -12.91
N PHE A 376 -5.02 -4.89 -12.06
CA PHE A 376 -3.73 -4.81 -11.33
C PHE A 376 -3.52 -6.01 -10.37
N SER A 377 -4.60 -6.60 -9.85
CA SER A 377 -4.58 -7.80 -9.01
C SER A 377 -4.31 -9.10 -9.78
N LEU A 378 -4.53 -9.13 -11.10
CA LEU A 378 -4.43 -10.35 -11.92
C LEU A 378 -3.10 -10.52 -12.65
N LEU A 379 -2.32 -9.44 -12.74
CA LEU A 379 -0.98 -9.43 -13.34
C LEU A 379 0.12 -9.85 -12.36
N ASN A 380 -0.17 -9.89 -11.05
CA ASN A 380 0.80 -10.16 -9.98
C ASN A 380 0.33 -11.27 -9.01
N CYS A 381 -0.70 -12.04 -9.36
CA CYS A 381 -1.18 -13.18 -8.57
C CYS A 381 -1.16 -14.46 -9.40
N HIS A 382 -1.02 -15.60 -8.71
CA HIS A 382 -1.23 -16.93 -9.25
C HIS A 382 -2.72 -17.23 -9.21
N ARG A 383 -3.37 -17.31 -10.38
CA ARG A 383 -4.76 -17.73 -10.45
C ARG A 383 -4.86 -19.23 -10.68
N VAL A 384 -5.52 -19.90 -9.76
CA VAL A 384 -5.77 -21.34 -9.79
C VAL A 384 -7.24 -21.59 -10.12
N HIS A 385 -7.47 -22.44 -11.11
CA HIS A 385 -8.79 -22.95 -11.52
C HIS A 385 -8.89 -24.43 -11.18
N ILE A 386 -10.03 -24.81 -10.60
CA ILE A 386 -10.31 -26.18 -10.18
C ILE A 386 -11.71 -26.54 -10.65
N PRO A 387 -11.86 -27.42 -11.65
CA PRO A 387 -13.18 -27.87 -12.08
C PRO A 387 -13.86 -28.67 -10.97
N ILE A 388 -15.04 -28.22 -10.54
CA ILE A 388 -15.88 -28.90 -9.54
C ILE A 388 -16.95 -29.75 -10.23
N VAL A 389 -17.60 -29.15 -11.24
CA VAL A 389 -18.56 -29.80 -12.13
C VAL A 389 -18.15 -29.46 -13.55
N THR A 390 -17.84 -30.45 -14.37
CA THR A 390 -17.43 -30.28 -15.77
C THR A 390 -17.75 -31.54 -16.57
N ASN A 391 -17.65 -31.47 -17.89
CA ASN A 391 -17.85 -32.59 -18.81
C ASN A 391 -16.92 -32.46 -20.03
N ASP A 392 -16.81 -33.50 -20.85
CA ASP A 392 -15.94 -33.53 -22.04
C ASP A 392 -16.30 -32.49 -23.12
N GLY A 393 -17.47 -31.85 -23.02
CA GLY A 393 -17.87 -30.76 -23.89
C GLY A 393 -17.37 -29.38 -23.45
N VAL A 394 -16.71 -29.26 -22.29
CA VAL A 394 -16.19 -27.98 -21.78
C VAL A 394 -14.76 -27.76 -22.26
N VAL A 395 -14.56 -26.73 -23.09
CA VAL A 395 -13.26 -26.39 -23.66
C VAL A 395 -12.78 -25.05 -23.11
N PHE A 396 -11.57 -25.05 -22.54
CA PHE A 396 -10.85 -23.85 -22.12
C PHE A 396 -9.82 -23.45 -23.18
N PHE A 397 -9.83 -22.19 -23.58
CA PHE A 397 -8.82 -21.61 -24.44
C PHE A 397 -7.90 -20.77 -23.58
N VAL A 398 -6.60 -21.08 -23.53
CA VAL A 398 -5.62 -20.29 -22.76
C VAL A 398 -4.31 -20.23 -23.54
N GLY A 399 -3.83 -19.01 -23.80
CA GLY A 399 -2.52 -18.81 -24.42
C GLY A 399 -2.39 -19.44 -25.81
N GLY A 400 -3.51 -19.53 -26.55
CA GLY A 400 -3.58 -20.08 -27.91
C GLY A 400 -3.84 -21.59 -28.01
N GLU A 401 -4.04 -22.30 -26.89
CA GLU A 401 -4.34 -23.74 -26.89
C GLU A 401 -5.71 -24.07 -26.29
N GLU A 402 -6.37 -25.11 -26.83
CA GLU A 402 -7.56 -25.74 -26.25
C GLU A 402 -7.16 -26.76 -25.17
N LYS A 403 -7.83 -26.72 -24.03
CA LYS A 403 -7.67 -27.66 -22.90
C LYS A 403 -9.01 -28.15 -22.38
N ASN A 404 -9.07 -29.46 -22.14
CA ASN A 404 -10.15 -30.10 -21.42
C ASN A 404 -9.65 -30.36 -20.00
N MET A 405 -10.25 -29.72 -19.01
CA MET A 405 -9.89 -29.88 -17.61
C MET A 405 -10.83 -30.89 -16.96
N GLN A 406 -10.28 -31.84 -16.20
CA GLN A 406 -11.03 -32.87 -15.49
C GLN A 406 -11.38 -32.44 -14.05
N VAL A 407 -12.43 -33.06 -13.49
CA VAL A 407 -12.88 -32.77 -12.12
C VAL A 407 -11.73 -32.95 -11.13
N GLY A 408 -11.50 -31.94 -10.29
CA GLY A 408 -10.47 -31.94 -9.26
C GLY A 408 -9.04 -31.65 -9.74
N GLU A 409 -8.81 -31.45 -11.05
CA GLU A 409 -7.51 -31.01 -11.53
C GLU A 409 -7.19 -29.57 -11.08
N LEU A 410 -5.94 -29.32 -10.73
CA LEU A 410 -5.47 -28.00 -10.34
C LEU A 410 -4.70 -27.33 -11.48
N TRP A 411 -5.24 -26.24 -11.99
CA TRP A 411 -4.65 -25.51 -13.11
C TRP A 411 -4.29 -24.08 -12.71
N GLU A 412 -3.01 -23.72 -12.79
CA GLU A 412 -2.58 -22.33 -12.78
C GLU A 412 -2.72 -21.73 -14.19
N ILE A 413 -3.42 -20.61 -14.30
CA ILE A 413 -3.71 -19.92 -15.55
C ILE A 413 -3.11 -18.52 -15.49
N ASN A 414 -2.26 -18.17 -16.46
CA ASN A 414 -1.71 -16.83 -16.57
C ASN A 414 -2.73 -15.88 -17.23
N ASN A 415 -3.32 -14.99 -16.43
CA ASN A 415 -4.40 -14.08 -16.83
C ASN A 415 -3.95 -12.93 -17.77
N GLY A 416 -2.65 -12.77 -18.03
CA GLY A 416 -2.13 -11.70 -18.87
C GLY A 416 -2.32 -11.88 -20.38
N LEU A 417 -3.00 -12.94 -20.81
CA LEU A 417 -3.16 -13.32 -22.22
C LEU A 417 -4.62 -13.66 -22.56
N ASP A 418 -4.88 -13.81 -23.85
CA ASP A 418 -6.20 -14.16 -24.38
C ASP A 418 -6.66 -15.53 -23.86
N HIS A 419 -7.87 -15.56 -23.31
CA HIS A 419 -8.53 -16.76 -22.83
C HIS A 419 -10.03 -16.74 -23.10
N ALA A 420 -10.62 -17.93 -23.22
CA ALA A 420 -12.04 -18.14 -23.49
C ALA A 420 -12.52 -19.45 -22.88
N VAL A 421 -13.82 -19.61 -22.72
CA VAL A 421 -14.42 -20.88 -22.28
C VAL A 421 -15.68 -21.13 -23.07
N GLU A 422 -15.85 -22.35 -23.57
CA GLU A 422 -17.08 -22.77 -24.22
C GLU A 422 -17.59 -24.05 -23.57
N ASN A 423 -18.80 -24.01 -23.01
CA ASN A 423 -19.48 -25.19 -22.49
C ASN A 423 -20.40 -25.75 -23.58
N ARG A 424 -19.91 -26.73 -24.35
CA ARG A 424 -20.67 -27.41 -25.41
C ARG A 424 -21.55 -28.54 -24.87
N GLY A 425 -21.55 -28.77 -23.55
CA GLY A 425 -22.32 -29.81 -22.89
C GLY A 425 -23.76 -29.38 -22.56
N TYR A 426 -24.52 -30.35 -22.04
CA TYR A 426 -25.93 -30.19 -21.63
C TYR A 426 -26.10 -29.83 -20.15
N GLU A 427 -25.01 -29.80 -19.39
CA GLU A 427 -25.01 -29.50 -17.95
C GLU A 427 -24.19 -28.22 -17.68
N ASP A 428 -24.52 -27.53 -16.59
CA ASP A 428 -23.76 -26.39 -16.11
C ASP A 428 -22.36 -26.83 -15.66
N ARG A 429 -21.33 -26.02 -15.92
CA ARG A 429 -19.98 -26.25 -15.39
C ARG A 429 -19.64 -25.28 -14.28
N ILE A 430 -19.09 -25.79 -13.19
CA ILE A 430 -18.73 -25.00 -12.01
C ILE A 430 -17.25 -25.17 -11.75
N HIS A 431 -16.53 -24.05 -11.61
CA HIS A 431 -15.13 -24.04 -11.21
C HIS A 431 -14.98 -23.26 -9.91
N LEU A 432 -14.11 -23.75 -9.03
CA LEU A 432 -13.53 -22.95 -7.96
C LEU A 432 -12.35 -22.17 -8.54
N ILE A 433 -12.34 -20.87 -8.32
CA ILE A 433 -11.28 -19.96 -8.74
C ILE A 433 -10.67 -19.33 -7.50
N ILE A 434 -9.34 -19.44 -7.38
CA ILE A 434 -8.56 -18.89 -6.29
C ILE A 434 -7.47 -17.99 -6.87
N ASP A 435 -7.45 -16.72 -6.46
CA ASP A 435 -6.35 -15.80 -6.78
C ASP A 435 -5.41 -15.73 -5.56
N TRP A 436 -4.15 -16.15 -5.75
CA TRP A 436 -3.14 -16.26 -4.70
C TRP A 436 -1.98 -15.30 -4.95
N MET A 437 -1.62 -14.47 -3.97
CA MET A 437 -0.48 -13.54 -4.10
C MET A 437 0.71 -14.01 -3.27
N PRO A 438 1.89 -14.24 -3.87
CA PRO A 438 3.10 -14.59 -3.15
C PRO A 438 3.67 -13.37 -2.41
N ASN A 439 4.20 -13.57 -1.20
CA ASN A 439 4.77 -12.49 -0.40
C ASN A 439 6.27 -12.34 -0.62
N HIS A 440 6.63 -11.78 -1.77
CA HIS A 440 8.03 -11.59 -2.20
C HIS A 440 8.87 -10.63 -1.33
N ALA A 441 8.31 -10.05 -0.26
CA ALA A 441 8.96 -9.01 0.53
C ALA A 441 9.18 -9.38 2.01
N GLY A 442 8.87 -10.62 2.44
CA GLY A 442 9.03 -11.03 3.84
C GLY A 442 8.19 -10.20 4.82
N LYS A 443 7.08 -9.61 4.34
CA LYS A 443 6.20 -8.73 5.09
C LYS A 443 5.28 -9.54 6.01
N SER A 444 5.14 -9.19 7.29
CA SER A 444 4.07 -9.81 8.11
C SER A 444 2.71 -9.38 7.57
N GLU A 445 1.67 -10.21 7.74
CA GLU A 445 0.27 -9.95 7.29
C GLU A 445 -0.20 -8.52 7.58
N SER A 446 0.30 -7.88 8.65
CA SER A 446 -0.08 -6.53 9.07
C SER A 446 0.49 -5.38 8.22
N SER A 447 1.54 -5.61 7.42
CA SER A 447 2.23 -4.55 6.68
C SER A 447 1.76 -4.37 5.23
N VAL A 448 0.80 -5.18 4.80
CA VAL A 448 0.01 -4.98 3.57
C VAL A 448 -1.43 -4.60 3.90
N LEU A 449 -1.80 -4.50 5.18
CA LEU A 449 -3.19 -4.40 5.67
C LEU A 449 -3.40 -3.33 6.77
N ALA A 450 -3.01 -2.08 6.52
CA ALA A 450 -3.32 -0.97 7.41
C ALA A 450 -4.30 0.02 6.75
N PRO A 451 -5.60 0.02 7.13
CA PRO A 451 -6.52 1.10 6.81
C PRO A 451 -6.45 2.22 7.86
N ASP A 452 -6.38 3.45 7.37
CA ASP A 452 -6.67 4.66 8.14
C ASP A 452 -8.19 4.70 8.39
N GLN A 453 -8.59 4.63 9.65
CA GLN A 453 -9.99 4.64 10.07
C GLN A 453 -10.49 6.08 10.23
N THR A 454 -11.36 6.53 9.32
CA THR A 454 -12.45 7.46 9.66
C THR A 454 -13.69 7.05 8.86
N GLY A 455 -14.80 6.64 9.45
CA GLY A 455 -15.11 6.33 10.84
C GLY A 455 -16.38 5.50 10.86
N GLU A 456 -16.94 5.24 12.04
CA GLU A 456 -18.38 5.24 12.32
C GLU A 456 -18.66 4.59 13.67
N GLY A 457 -19.73 5.06 14.30
CA GLY A 457 -20.36 4.33 15.39
C GLY A 457 -19.69 4.54 16.74
N ALA A 458 -20.42 5.19 17.66
CA ALA A 458 -20.16 5.07 19.07
C ALA A 458 -20.39 3.60 19.51
N SER A 459 -19.39 2.73 19.29
CA SER A 459 -19.27 1.44 19.96
C SER A 459 -18.58 1.65 21.30
N ARG A 460 -19.27 1.26 22.38
CA ARG A 460 -18.80 1.33 23.77
C ARG A 460 -17.33 0.92 23.88
N GLN A 461 -16.49 1.82 24.39
CA GLN A 461 -15.13 1.49 24.82
C GLN A 461 -15.20 0.28 25.77
N ALA A 462 -14.41 -0.75 25.47
CA ALA A 462 -14.26 -1.89 26.36
C ALA A 462 -13.68 -1.42 27.70
N ASP A 463 -14.19 -1.99 28.80
CA ASP A 463 -13.74 -1.68 30.15
C ASP A 463 -12.21 -1.92 30.28
N PRO A 464 -11.41 -0.93 30.74
CA PRO A 464 -9.97 -1.09 30.98
C PRO A 464 -9.60 -2.33 31.81
N ALA A 465 -10.47 -2.78 32.72
CA ALA A 465 -10.23 -4.02 33.48
C ALA A 465 -10.20 -5.26 32.58
N THR A 466 -11.03 -5.28 31.53
CA THR A 466 -11.10 -6.38 30.56
C THR A 466 -9.86 -6.40 29.67
N LEU A 467 -9.42 -5.24 29.18
CA LEU A 467 -8.19 -5.13 28.39
C LEU A 467 -6.96 -5.58 29.18
N ASN A 468 -6.84 -5.14 30.44
CA ASN A 468 -5.73 -5.54 31.30
C ASN A 468 -5.72 -7.06 31.58
N ALA A 469 -6.89 -7.68 31.75
CA ALA A 469 -6.99 -9.14 31.90
C ALA A 469 -6.53 -9.89 30.64
N MET A 470 -6.88 -9.40 29.46
CA MET A 470 -6.44 -9.96 28.18
C MET A 470 -4.93 -9.81 27.97
N VAL A 471 -4.35 -8.66 28.32
CA VAL A 471 -2.89 -8.46 28.30
C VAL A 471 -2.19 -9.43 29.25
N ALA A 472 -2.71 -9.61 30.47
CA ALA A 472 -2.16 -10.55 31.43
C ALA A 472 -2.22 -12.00 30.91
N GLN A 473 -3.32 -12.38 30.26
CA GLN A 473 -3.45 -13.70 29.62
C GLN A 473 -2.47 -13.87 28.46
N GLY A 474 -2.34 -12.87 27.58
CA GLY A 474 -1.35 -12.85 26.52
C GLY A 474 0.08 -13.03 27.04
N TYR A 475 0.41 -12.37 28.16
CA TYR A 475 1.70 -12.51 28.84
C TYR A 475 1.93 -13.92 29.39
N GLN A 476 0.93 -14.55 30.00
CA GLN A 476 1.03 -15.94 30.44
C GLN A 476 1.27 -16.88 29.25
N LEU A 477 0.58 -16.68 28.13
CA LEU A 477 0.78 -17.46 26.90
C LEU A 477 2.17 -17.25 26.28
N HIS A 478 2.69 -16.02 26.33
CA HIS A 478 4.02 -15.69 25.84
C HIS A 478 5.09 -16.41 26.68
N GLN A 479 5.00 -16.35 28.01
CA GLN A 479 5.89 -17.09 28.93
C GLN A 479 5.79 -18.61 28.73
N ALA A 480 4.62 -19.12 28.36
CA ALA A 480 4.40 -20.54 28.05
C ALA A 480 4.88 -20.95 26.63
N GLY A 481 5.46 -20.04 25.85
CA GLY A 481 5.94 -20.32 24.48
C GLY A 481 4.83 -20.47 23.43
N GLN A 482 3.57 -20.20 23.77
CA GLN A 482 2.44 -20.24 22.83
C GLN A 482 2.36 -18.93 22.03
N LEU A 483 3.41 -18.64 21.25
CA LEU A 483 3.66 -17.31 20.65
C LEU A 483 2.52 -16.84 19.74
N GLY A 484 1.95 -17.70 18.89
CA GLY A 484 0.82 -17.32 18.02
C GLY A 484 -0.45 -16.92 18.80
N LYS A 485 -0.72 -17.59 19.92
CA LYS A 485 -1.88 -17.25 20.77
C LYS A 485 -1.61 -15.97 21.58
N ALA A 486 -0.40 -15.81 22.10
CA ALA A 486 0.02 -14.58 22.79
C ALA A 486 -0.09 -13.36 21.87
N GLU A 487 0.41 -13.50 20.63
CA GLU A 487 0.31 -12.45 19.60
C GLU A 487 -1.15 -12.12 19.26
N SER A 488 -2.01 -13.12 19.08
CA SER A 488 -3.45 -12.92 18.85
C SER A 488 -4.09 -12.13 20.00
N GLN A 489 -3.77 -12.47 21.26
CA GLN A 489 -4.29 -11.77 22.44
C GLN A 489 -3.83 -10.32 22.50
N TYR A 490 -2.54 -10.04 22.29
CA TYR A 490 -2.04 -8.67 22.27
C TYR A 490 -2.66 -7.86 21.12
N ARG A 491 -2.77 -8.44 19.92
CA ARG A 491 -3.40 -7.77 18.77
C ARG A 491 -4.90 -7.53 18.98
N GLN A 492 -5.60 -8.38 19.71
CA GLN A 492 -6.99 -8.16 20.08
C GLN A 492 -7.15 -6.98 21.05
N VAL A 493 -6.24 -6.84 22.03
CA VAL A 493 -6.19 -5.65 22.88
C VAL A 493 -5.91 -4.40 22.04
N LEU A 494 -4.94 -4.47 21.13
CA LEU A 494 -4.59 -3.34 20.25
C LEU A 494 -5.67 -3.00 19.21
N HIS A 495 -6.58 -3.92 18.91
CA HIS A 495 -7.75 -3.62 18.10
C HIS A 495 -8.76 -2.75 18.85
N GLN A 496 -8.85 -2.88 20.18
CA GLN A 496 -9.78 -2.11 21.01
C GLN A 496 -9.15 -0.82 21.54
N ASP A 497 -7.84 -0.86 21.83
CA ASP A 497 -7.02 0.29 22.19
C ASP A 497 -5.66 0.18 21.51
N SER A 498 -5.56 0.80 20.33
CA SER A 498 -4.34 0.77 19.49
C SER A 498 -3.12 1.41 20.14
N ARG A 499 -3.32 2.24 21.17
CA ARG A 499 -2.27 2.93 21.91
C ARG A 499 -2.01 2.32 23.28
N HIS A 500 -2.58 1.14 23.57
CA HIS A 500 -2.40 0.46 24.84
C HIS A 500 -0.91 0.16 25.10
N ILE A 501 -0.33 0.86 26.09
CA ILE A 501 1.12 0.89 26.35
C ILE A 501 1.69 -0.53 26.55
N VAL A 502 1.07 -1.30 27.45
CA VAL A 502 1.57 -2.62 27.85
C VAL A 502 1.49 -3.64 26.71
N ALA A 503 0.38 -3.66 25.96
CA ALA A 503 0.19 -4.57 24.83
C ALA A 503 1.15 -4.28 23.68
N ASN A 504 1.38 -3.00 23.36
CA ASN A 504 2.37 -2.59 22.36
C ASN A 504 3.80 -2.99 22.76
N ASN A 505 4.20 -2.78 24.03
CA ASN A 505 5.53 -3.16 24.50
C ASN A 505 5.72 -4.70 24.51
N LEU A 506 4.70 -5.46 24.96
CA LEU A 506 4.76 -6.92 25.00
C LEU A 506 4.69 -7.57 23.62
N LEU A 507 3.90 -7.05 22.69
CA LEU A 507 3.90 -7.50 21.31
C LEU A 507 5.26 -7.20 20.65
N GLY A 508 5.84 -6.03 20.93
CA GLY A 508 7.19 -5.70 20.49
C GLY A 508 8.25 -6.66 21.02
N LEU A 509 8.15 -7.07 22.29
CA LEU A 509 9.02 -8.10 22.88
C LEU A 509 8.81 -9.47 22.22
N LEU A 510 7.57 -9.87 21.93
CA LEU A 510 7.28 -11.11 21.20
C LEU A 510 7.86 -11.08 19.78
N CYS A 511 7.79 -9.94 19.10
CA CYS A 511 8.43 -9.72 17.82
C CYS A 511 9.96 -9.86 17.89
N LEU A 512 10.60 -9.41 18.97
CA LEU A 512 12.03 -9.68 19.22
C LEU A 512 12.33 -11.18 19.32
N ASP A 513 11.56 -11.90 20.12
CA ASP A 513 11.73 -13.35 20.32
C ASP A 513 11.55 -14.15 19.02
N THR A 514 10.69 -13.65 18.13
CA THR A 514 10.41 -14.23 16.80
C THR A 514 11.26 -13.63 15.68
N LYS A 515 12.27 -12.81 16.00
CA LYS A 515 13.21 -12.16 15.05
C LYS A 515 12.55 -11.24 14.02
N ARG A 516 11.37 -10.70 14.31
CA ARG A 516 10.65 -9.71 13.50
C ARG A 516 10.98 -8.30 13.97
N PHE A 517 12.23 -7.89 13.71
CA PHE A 517 12.81 -6.70 14.35
C PHE A 517 12.14 -5.38 13.92
N GLU A 518 11.65 -5.27 12.69
CA GLU A 518 10.93 -4.10 12.17
C GLU A 518 9.59 -3.88 12.87
N GLU A 519 8.84 -4.96 13.10
CA GLU A 519 7.59 -4.92 13.87
C GLU A 519 7.88 -4.56 15.34
N ALA A 520 8.93 -5.14 15.92
CA ALA A 520 9.35 -4.83 17.29
C ALA A 520 9.62 -3.33 17.47
N VAL A 521 10.40 -2.71 16.58
CA VAL A 521 10.67 -1.27 16.62
C VAL A 521 9.37 -0.46 16.54
N THR A 522 8.44 -0.86 15.68
CA THR A 522 7.18 -0.15 15.46
C THR A 522 6.32 -0.14 16.73
N PHE A 523 6.02 -1.31 17.29
CA PHE A 523 5.15 -1.40 18.46
C PHE A 523 5.80 -0.77 19.71
N ILE A 524 7.10 -0.94 19.91
CA ILE A 524 7.79 -0.35 21.06
C ILE A 524 7.84 1.19 20.95
N LYS A 525 7.97 1.75 19.74
CA LYS A 525 7.89 3.21 19.53
C LYS A 525 6.51 3.77 19.84
N ILE A 526 5.44 3.04 19.53
CA ILE A 526 4.08 3.43 19.91
C ILE A 526 3.95 3.47 21.44
N ALA A 527 4.42 2.43 22.14
CA ALA A 527 4.42 2.40 23.60
C ALA A 527 5.22 3.57 24.23
N LEU A 528 6.40 3.88 23.67
CA LEU A 528 7.24 4.99 24.13
C LEU A 528 6.67 6.38 23.78
N ALA A 529 5.86 6.51 22.72
CA ALA A 529 5.18 7.76 22.41
C ALA A 529 4.14 8.13 23.50
N GLU A 530 3.50 7.12 24.08
CA GLU A 530 2.51 7.29 25.16
C GLU A 530 3.16 7.32 26.55
N LYS A 531 4.24 6.55 26.77
CA LYS A 531 5.02 6.56 28.01
C LYS A 531 6.53 6.68 27.74
N PRO A 532 7.04 7.93 27.56
CA PRO A 532 8.45 8.16 27.23
C PRO A 532 9.43 7.81 28.36
N ASP A 533 8.97 7.63 29.59
CA ASP A 533 9.77 7.33 30.78
C ASP A 533 9.74 5.83 31.16
N ASP A 534 9.53 4.95 30.18
CA ASP A 534 9.58 3.50 30.37
C ASP A 534 10.98 2.91 30.10
N ALA A 535 11.71 2.61 31.17
CA ALA A 535 13.07 2.06 31.10
C ALA A 535 13.13 0.73 30.33
N GLN A 536 12.11 -0.13 30.47
CA GLN A 536 12.08 -1.44 29.84
C GLN A 536 11.76 -1.33 28.35
N ALA A 537 10.84 -0.43 27.96
CA ALA A 537 10.55 -0.18 26.55
C ALA A 537 11.77 0.41 25.82
N HIS A 538 12.53 1.32 26.44
CA HIS A 538 13.81 1.77 25.90
C HIS A 538 14.83 0.63 25.74
N ALA A 539 14.93 -0.28 26.72
CA ALA A 539 15.81 -1.45 26.62
C ALA A 539 15.39 -2.38 25.47
N ASN A 540 14.09 -2.65 25.32
CA ASN A 540 13.56 -3.48 24.23
C ASN A 540 13.79 -2.82 22.86
N LEU A 541 13.61 -1.49 22.74
CA LEU A 541 13.90 -0.78 21.49
C LEU A 541 15.40 -0.83 21.15
N GLY A 542 16.27 -0.69 22.14
CA GLY A 542 17.72 -0.85 21.97
C GLY A 542 18.10 -2.24 21.46
N LEU A 543 17.45 -3.29 21.97
CA LEU A 543 17.62 -4.66 21.48
C LEU A 543 17.20 -4.80 20.02
N ALA A 544 16.03 -4.28 19.65
CA ALA A 544 15.51 -4.36 18.28
C ALA A 544 16.43 -3.65 17.27
N LEU A 545 16.91 -2.46 17.62
CA LEU A 545 17.83 -1.69 16.78
C LEU A 545 19.22 -2.35 16.67
N LYS A 546 19.71 -2.96 17.75
CA LYS A 546 20.97 -3.73 17.74
C LYS A 546 20.89 -4.88 16.72
N ASP A 547 19.75 -5.54 16.63
CA ASP A 547 19.54 -6.70 15.76
C ASP A 547 19.21 -6.30 14.31
N GLN A 548 18.66 -5.09 14.08
CA GLN A 548 18.57 -4.43 12.76
C GLN A 548 19.91 -3.88 12.24
N GLN A 549 21.03 -4.11 12.93
CA GLN A 549 22.34 -3.54 12.59
C GLN A 549 22.36 -2.01 12.58
N LYS A 550 21.61 -1.37 13.50
CA LYS A 550 21.63 0.08 13.76
C LYS A 550 22.28 0.38 15.13
N PRO A 551 23.59 0.15 15.29
CA PRO A 551 24.25 0.18 16.59
C PRO A 551 24.28 1.57 17.23
N ASP A 552 24.37 2.66 16.46
CA ASP A 552 24.35 4.02 17.00
C ASP A 552 22.99 4.35 17.65
N GLU A 553 21.89 4.03 16.96
CA GLU A 553 20.54 4.22 17.50
C GLU A 553 20.29 3.32 18.72
N ALA A 554 20.77 2.07 18.68
CA ALA A 554 20.67 1.14 19.81
C ALA A 554 21.37 1.68 21.07
N ALA A 555 22.58 2.25 20.91
CA ALA A 555 23.31 2.84 22.02
C ALA A 555 22.53 3.99 22.68
N LEU A 556 21.90 4.86 21.88
CA LEU A 556 21.06 5.95 22.39
C LEU A 556 19.90 5.43 23.27
N GLN A 557 19.24 4.35 22.83
CA GLN A 557 18.11 3.78 23.57
C GLN A 557 18.56 3.06 24.86
N PHE A 558 19.68 2.36 24.83
CA PHE A 558 20.23 1.78 26.06
C PHE A 558 20.68 2.83 27.06
N HIS A 559 21.23 3.97 26.61
CA HIS A 559 21.51 5.12 27.49
C HIS A 559 20.25 5.72 28.09
N ALA A 560 19.18 5.87 27.29
CA ALA A 560 17.88 6.32 27.80
C ALA A 560 17.32 5.37 28.87
N SER A 561 17.40 4.06 28.64
CA SER A 561 17.03 3.03 29.61
C SER A 561 17.83 3.15 30.91
N LEU A 562 19.16 3.23 30.83
CA LEU A 562 20.04 3.33 32.02
C LEU A 562 19.91 4.66 32.77
N LYS A 563 19.48 5.73 32.10
CA LYS A 563 19.14 7.00 32.76
C LYS A 563 17.92 6.85 33.67
N LEU A 564 16.98 5.98 33.30
CA LEU A 564 15.75 5.72 34.05
C LEU A 564 15.93 4.60 35.09
N ASP A 565 16.65 3.54 34.74
CA ASP A 565 17.02 2.43 35.61
C ASP A 565 18.53 2.14 35.53
N PRO A 566 19.35 2.79 36.38
CA PRO A 566 20.80 2.64 36.36
C PRO A 566 21.28 1.30 36.92
N ASN A 567 20.41 0.47 37.51
CA ASN A 567 20.78 -0.77 38.19
C ASN A 567 20.45 -2.02 37.35
N ASN A 568 20.49 -1.92 36.03
CA ASN A 568 20.15 -3.02 35.12
C ASN A 568 21.40 -3.66 34.46
N PRO A 569 21.89 -4.81 34.95
CA PRO A 569 23.12 -5.43 34.43
C PRO A 569 22.95 -5.96 33.01
N ARG A 570 21.72 -6.33 32.60
CA ARG A 570 21.43 -6.81 31.24
C ARG A 570 21.56 -5.68 30.23
N VAL A 571 21.11 -4.47 30.58
CA VAL A 571 21.23 -3.30 29.69
C VAL A 571 22.69 -2.90 29.52
N TYR A 572 23.49 -2.86 30.60
CA TYR A 572 24.94 -2.65 30.49
C TYR A 572 25.64 -3.70 29.61
N ASN A 573 25.29 -4.98 29.74
CA ASN A 573 25.84 -6.03 28.88
C ASN A 573 25.49 -5.83 27.40
N ASN A 574 24.24 -5.46 27.11
CA ASN A 574 23.81 -5.19 25.73
C ASN A 574 24.47 -3.94 25.15
N LEU A 575 24.58 -2.86 25.93
CA LEU A 575 25.30 -1.65 25.53
C LEU A 575 26.78 -1.94 25.28
N GLY A 576 27.42 -2.76 26.12
CA GLY A 576 28.80 -3.20 25.90
C GLY A 576 28.94 -3.97 24.58
N SER A 577 28.01 -4.87 24.29
CA SER A 577 27.98 -5.60 23.01
C SER A 577 27.79 -4.69 21.80
N VAL A 578 26.98 -3.63 21.93
CA VAL A 578 26.84 -2.59 20.91
C VAL A 578 28.14 -1.82 20.70
N TYR A 579 28.85 -1.46 21.77
CA TYR A 579 30.14 -0.78 21.64
C TYR A 579 31.22 -1.64 20.97
N ILE A 580 31.20 -2.97 21.14
CA ILE A 580 32.03 -3.87 20.34
C ILE A 580 31.71 -3.74 18.84
N LYS A 581 30.42 -3.71 18.45
CA LYS A 581 30.02 -3.50 17.04
C LYS A 581 30.49 -2.14 16.50
N LEU A 582 30.47 -1.10 17.35
CA LEU A 582 30.98 0.25 17.03
C LEU A 582 32.52 0.37 17.10
N ARG A 583 33.24 -0.72 17.38
CA ARG A 583 34.71 -0.73 17.57
C ARG A 583 35.22 0.16 18.71
N ARG A 584 34.36 0.46 19.70
CA ARG A 584 34.69 1.22 20.92
C ARG A 584 34.95 0.26 22.08
N ILE A 585 36.06 -0.46 22.00
CA ILE A 585 36.31 -1.64 22.86
C ILE A 585 36.48 -1.26 24.33
N GLU A 586 37.13 -0.14 24.62
CA GLU A 586 37.32 0.39 25.97
C GLU A 586 36.00 0.78 26.63
N ASP A 587 35.06 1.34 25.86
CA ASP A 587 33.72 1.66 26.34
C ASP A 587 32.91 0.38 26.62
N ALA A 588 33.08 -0.64 25.79
CA ALA A 588 32.47 -1.96 26.02
C ALA A 588 32.96 -2.59 27.33
N ILE A 589 34.28 -2.57 27.59
CA ILE A 589 34.89 -3.05 28.83
C ILE A 589 34.31 -2.31 30.04
N ARG A 590 34.15 -0.98 29.96
CA ARG A 590 33.53 -0.19 31.04
C ARG A 590 32.10 -0.62 31.31
N CYS A 591 31.30 -0.83 30.26
CA CYS A 591 29.92 -1.31 30.39
C CYS A 591 29.85 -2.71 31.01
N PHE A 592 30.69 -3.66 30.57
CA PHE A 592 30.74 -4.99 31.17
C PHE A 592 31.18 -4.95 32.63
N GLY A 593 32.13 -4.07 32.98
CA GLY A 593 32.53 -3.83 34.36
C GLY A 593 31.36 -3.37 35.24
N GLN A 594 30.56 -2.40 34.76
CA GLN A 594 29.35 -1.95 35.48
C GLN A 594 28.32 -3.07 35.66
N ALA A 595 28.09 -3.88 34.61
CA ALA A 595 27.20 -5.04 34.71
C ALA A 595 27.67 -6.05 35.78
N LEU A 596 28.98 -6.26 35.92
CA LEU A 596 29.55 -7.16 36.94
C LEU A 596 29.60 -6.56 38.34
N VAL A 597 29.64 -5.23 38.48
CA VAL A 597 29.45 -4.56 39.78
C VAL A 597 28.03 -4.83 40.30
N ILE A 598 27.04 -4.76 39.42
CA ILE A 598 25.62 -4.99 39.78
C ILE A 598 25.34 -6.49 39.95
N GLN A 599 25.85 -7.35 39.07
CA GLN A 599 25.65 -8.80 39.11
C GLN A 599 26.98 -9.56 38.89
N PRO A 600 27.77 -9.81 39.96
CA PRO A 600 29.09 -10.45 39.84
C PRO A 600 29.09 -11.88 39.26
N SER A 601 27.96 -12.59 39.36
CA SER A 601 27.77 -13.96 38.89
C SER A 601 27.21 -14.07 37.46
N PHE A 602 27.19 -12.98 36.69
CA PHE A 602 26.63 -12.98 35.33
C PHE A 602 27.64 -13.58 34.32
N ALA A 603 27.52 -14.89 34.05
CA ALA A 603 28.47 -15.65 33.24
C ALA A 603 28.67 -15.07 31.82
N GLU A 604 27.60 -14.70 31.13
CA GLU A 604 27.63 -14.13 29.78
C GLU A 604 28.43 -12.82 29.74
N VAL A 605 28.40 -12.01 30.81
CA VAL A 605 29.16 -10.77 30.89
C VAL A 605 30.65 -11.05 31.06
N HIS A 606 31.02 -12.06 31.86
CA HIS A 606 32.42 -12.50 31.98
C HIS A 606 32.97 -12.99 30.63
N TYR A 607 32.18 -13.72 29.85
CA TYR A 607 32.53 -14.12 28.49
C TYR A 607 32.75 -12.92 27.56
N ASN A 608 31.80 -11.98 27.55
CA ASN A 608 31.87 -10.79 26.70
C ASN A 608 33.05 -9.88 27.08
N LEU A 609 33.31 -9.69 28.37
CA LEU A 609 34.46 -8.95 28.88
C LEU A 609 35.78 -9.61 28.46
N GLY A 610 35.93 -10.92 28.65
CA GLY A 610 37.11 -11.65 28.21
C GLY A 610 37.34 -11.57 26.70
N THR A 611 36.26 -11.61 25.92
CA THR A 611 36.31 -11.42 24.46
C THR A 611 36.78 -10.02 24.08
N ALA A 612 36.31 -8.97 24.76
CA ALA A 612 36.72 -7.60 24.52
C ALA A 612 38.20 -7.38 24.87
N LEU A 613 38.65 -7.90 26.01
CA LEU A 613 40.04 -7.82 26.47
C LEU A 613 41.01 -8.54 25.51
N LEU A 614 40.60 -9.66 24.91
CA LEU A 614 41.37 -10.34 23.86
C LEU A 614 41.61 -9.45 22.64
N GLN A 615 40.64 -8.62 22.24
CA GLN A 615 40.80 -7.71 21.10
C GLN A 615 41.85 -6.62 21.38
N LEU A 616 41.98 -6.20 22.64
CA LEU A 616 43.02 -5.29 23.10
C LEU A 616 44.35 -6.00 23.47
N ARG A 617 44.42 -7.33 23.34
CA ARG A 617 45.58 -8.16 23.73
C ARG A 617 45.89 -8.13 25.23
N HIS A 618 44.91 -7.84 26.07
CA HIS A 618 45.03 -7.92 27.53
C HIS A 618 44.83 -9.37 27.98
N TYR A 619 45.80 -10.23 27.66
CA TYR A 619 45.64 -11.68 27.73
C TYR A 619 45.46 -12.23 29.15
N GLU A 620 46.08 -11.63 30.17
CA GLU A 620 45.93 -12.04 31.59
C GLU A 620 44.52 -11.78 32.14
N GLU A 621 44.04 -10.55 31.96
CA GLU A 621 42.70 -10.14 32.36
C GLU A 621 41.63 -10.95 31.62
N ALA A 622 41.82 -11.16 30.30
CA ALA A 622 40.92 -11.97 29.50
C ALA A 622 40.81 -13.42 30.01
N ALA A 623 41.93 -14.07 30.31
CA ALA A 623 41.94 -15.44 30.83
C ALA A 623 41.24 -15.52 32.20
N THR A 624 41.37 -14.50 33.04
CA THR A 624 40.71 -14.42 34.34
C THR A 624 39.19 -14.36 34.18
N SER A 625 38.67 -13.46 33.34
CA SER A 625 37.23 -13.37 33.06
C SER A 625 36.68 -14.64 32.42
N LEU A 626 37.39 -15.23 31.45
CA LEU A 626 36.94 -16.46 30.76
C LEU A 626 36.93 -17.68 31.69
N ARG A 627 37.91 -17.82 32.60
CA ARG A 627 37.86 -18.85 33.65
C ARG A 627 36.67 -18.65 34.58
N LYS A 628 36.36 -17.40 34.93
CA LYS A 628 35.19 -17.09 35.77
C LYS A 628 33.89 -17.45 35.06
N CYS A 629 33.78 -17.16 33.76
CA CYS A 629 32.67 -17.62 32.92
C CYS A 629 32.52 -19.14 32.98
N LEU A 630 33.59 -19.91 32.73
CA LEU A 630 33.56 -21.38 32.74
C LEU A 630 33.31 -21.97 34.13
N THR A 631 33.69 -21.26 35.19
CA THR A 631 33.33 -21.67 36.57
C THR A 631 31.83 -21.53 36.82
N LEU A 632 31.21 -20.47 36.28
CA LEU A 632 29.78 -20.19 36.43
C LEU A 632 28.92 -21.03 35.47
N LYS A 633 29.44 -21.30 34.26
CA LYS A 633 28.79 -22.04 33.19
C LYS A 633 29.80 -22.92 32.44
N PRO A 634 30.04 -24.15 32.94
CA PRO A 634 31.11 -25.05 32.43
C PRO A 634 30.93 -25.54 31.00
N ASP A 635 29.73 -25.47 30.44
CA ASP A 635 29.34 -25.99 29.13
C ASP A 635 29.49 -24.98 27.97
N MET A 636 30.09 -23.81 28.21
CA MET A 636 30.28 -22.79 27.18
C MET A 636 31.56 -23.03 26.35
N ALA A 637 31.49 -23.92 25.35
CA ALA A 637 32.62 -24.29 24.48
C ALA A 637 33.35 -23.08 23.85
N ASP A 638 32.60 -22.04 23.44
CA ASP A 638 33.20 -20.81 22.89
C ASP A 638 34.11 -20.09 23.91
N ALA A 639 33.77 -20.13 25.20
CA ALA A 639 34.58 -19.55 26.26
C ALA A 639 35.89 -20.33 26.47
N GLU A 640 35.87 -21.66 26.30
CA GLU A 640 37.06 -22.50 26.34
C GLU A 640 38.02 -22.18 25.19
N VAL A 641 37.50 -22.06 23.96
CA VAL A 641 38.30 -21.68 22.78
C VAL A 641 38.97 -20.32 23.00
N LYS A 642 38.21 -19.32 23.48
CA LYS A 642 38.76 -18.00 23.78
C LYS A 642 39.76 -18.05 24.94
N LEU A 643 39.56 -18.90 25.94
CA LEU A 643 40.51 -19.07 27.03
C LEU A 643 41.84 -19.62 26.51
N GLN A 644 41.82 -20.63 25.63
CA GLN A 644 43.04 -21.14 25.00
C GLN A 644 43.75 -20.07 24.17
N GLN A 645 43.00 -19.23 23.45
CA GLN A 645 43.55 -18.08 22.74
C GLN A 645 44.24 -17.09 23.69
N ALA A 646 43.63 -16.78 24.83
CA ALA A 646 44.22 -15.91 25.85
C ALA A 646 45.51 -16.50 26.42
N LEU A 647 45.50 -17.79 26.79
CA LEU A 647 46.68 -18.48 27.33
C LEU A 647 47.83 -18.59 26.34
N LYS A 648 47.53 -18.77 25.05
CA LYS A 648 48.56 -18.73 24.00
C LYS A 648 49.16 -17.33 23.84
N GLY A 649 48.32 -16.29 23.92
CA GLY A 649 48.74 -14.89 23.88
C GLY A 649 49.60 -14.47 25.07
N GLN A 650 49.48 -15.12 26.23
CA GLN A 650 50.37 -14.91 27.39
C GLN A 650 51.78 -15.51 27.20
N ARG A 651 51.90 -16.53 26.35
CA ARG A 651 53.15 -17.29 26.13
C ARG A 651 54.02 -16.70 25.02
N ASN A 652 53.42 -15.89 24.15
CA ASN A 652 54.07 -15.18 23.05
C ASN A 652 54.26 -13.72 23.45
#